data_AF-A0A5C6QFN9-F1
#
_entry.id   AF-A0A5C6QFN9-F1
#
_cell.length_a   1.000
_cell.length_b   1.000
_cell.length_c   1.000
_cell.angle_alpha   90.00
_cell.angle_beta   90.00
_cell.angle_gamma   90.00
#
_symmetry.space_group_name_H-M   'P 1'
#
loop_
_entity.id
_entity.type
_entity.pdbx_description
1 polymer ?
#
loop_
_entity_poly.entity_id
_entity_poly.type
_entity_poly.pdbx_seq_one_letter_code
_entity_poly.pdbx_strand_id
1 'polypeptide(L)'
;MRKSTLNLSALTGALSVFSKKMLSLLLLSTLISCGGGSTPTEKETINADTDNDGVFDQVDSCPNTLANTTVDASGCDIIIVSVDTDSDNDGVKDAADTCPETPDNTRVDSSGCAVIEEVVDVLVQAEDYISYFDTTARNEGGASYRNDAVDIEVTTDVGGGYNIGYTQATEWLEYPVTLSAGTYTISSRVASDSGGGNYTLSINGNTIGSDNVASTGGWQTFETHVVNSFLTTSGTFTLRLAINAGSFNINWLQITAVIDDDLDGIGNDLDLCPDTLENAEINEVGCADSDGDGVFNNLDNCPDTPIGTFVDFVGCEAVEQLIEVAFNNDILVGGEDSQKPGFSLYTFDNDIGSDGSNCNDGCAVNWPPLLVADGVASGVPNLSIINRNDGTTQAAYQGKPLYFYKGDTEKGTTEGAAIAGWNLQEYGLFGDIVPLYTSSTAQEHALIYETNDAVVTKFADRGRDRHAKEDQFQQYDHYLSHYWTHRTARYKFTDYVAKGGSSILIEWVTQWQLEALEFRAWYSGMNTVAEYHGNYEPNVVTVGHGSYDDDLVQTSTSGDQYKYSVTINEFRGLNGSIETLSIGQHMEIEVSQFLLGVPEGRSNYYGTTYLYQVGKGGMAPWKAVGDFDDKSSERENSHPIAKQGWLGGNTTLSYQYTNEPNDHFMQMATNLSSLNGQAFVLGRRIHHTSFVDGKHDEDPANGVFSEMVGKSGTHFVNHSCASCHERNGRAAPAPIGEALDKWVFKIADADGEPDAQRGDVLQPSNTGSVQSEGTVAIESWTEVNGLRSPNYKFSTGTPEKFSARIAPQLVGLGLLEAIPEETILAMADVNDEFAPFGISGKAQSAIDPETQDIRLGRFGWKAATSSIKHQVAAAFNTDMGVMTSVLPSPDCGSAQQERNECGHDQSEISDQHLNNLVKYIALLGVRAQRGLDDPQVQQGQALFSSIGCVDCHTATLQTSIYHPFTELRDQTIHPYTDLLLHDMGEGLADNLGEGNATGAEWRTTPLWGIGLSACVTGGVENPVGGQGNEVCTPEHSYLHDGRARTIDEAILWHGGESEASKVKYEALSDADEAALIAFLKSL
;
A
#
# COMPACT_ATOMS: atom_id res chain seq x y z
N MET A 1 -41.19 37.09 33.75
CA MET A 1 -41.05 38.57 33.84
C MET A 1 -39.78 38.98 33.10
N ARG A 2 -39.81 40.17 32.47
CA ARG A 2 -38.73 40.93 31.79
C ARG A 2 -37.28 40.38 31.74
N LYS A 3 -36.76 40.32 30.50
CA LYS A 3 -35.51 40.93 29.95
C LYS A 3 -34.16 40.37 30.42
N SER A 4 -33.39 39.68 29.56
CA SER A 4 -32.63 40.13 28.36
C SER A 4 -31.29 40.79 28.70
N THR A 5 -30.21 40.04 28.49
CA THR A 5 -28.79 40.37 28.75
C THR A 5 -28.14 41.22 27.66
N LEU A 6 -27.02 41.86 28.00
CA LEU A 6 -26.21 42.68 27.10
C LEU A 6 -25.23 41.82 26.28
N ASN A 7 -24.77 42.33 25.13
CA ASN A 7 -23.51 41.93 24.51
C ASN A 7 -22.86 43.13 23.76
N LEU A 8 -21.56 43.32 24.00
CA LEU A 8 -20.55 44.21 23.36
C LEU A 8 -19.21 43.56 23.80
N SER A 9 -18.11 43.46 23.06
CA SER A 9 -17.58 44.01 21.78
C SER A 9 -16.43 43.07 21.35
N ALA A 10 -15.76 43.12 20.19
CA ALA A 10 -15.63 44.06 19.06
C ALA A 10 -15.44 43.23 17.76
N LEU A 11 -15.89 43.58 16.55
CA LEU A 11 -15.75 44.80 15.71
C LEU A 11 -14.49 44.83 14.82
N THR A 12 -14.62 44.25 13.62
CA THR A 12 -13.95 44.69 12.37
C THR A 12 -14.99 45.35 11.46
N GLY A 13 -14.57 46.17 10.49
CA GLY A 13 -15.45 46.58 9.37
C GLY A 13 -15.48 48.08 9.03
N ALA A 14 -14.87 48.39 7.88
CA ALA A 14 -15.20 49.45 6.90
C ALA A 14 -15.39 50.93 7.36
N LEU A 15 -14.63 51.82 6.71
CA LEU A 15 -14.83 53.27 6.73
C LEU A 15 -14.67 53.81 5.31
N SER A 16 -15.53 54.73 4.90
CA SER A 16 -15.50 55.31 3.56
C SER A 16 -15.44 56.85 3.57
N VAL A 17 -14.70 57.37 2.58
CA VAL A 17 -14.68 58.71 1.96
C VAL A 17 -14.05 59.93 2.69
N PHE A 18 -13.20 60.63 1.91
CA PHE A 18 -12.81 62.05 1.91
C PHE A 18 -11.66 62.60 2.80
N SER A 19 -10.48 62.71 2.18
CA SER A 19 -9.84 64.00 1.76
C SER A 19 -8.51 64.47 2.42
N LYS A 20 -7.52 64.70 1.54
CA LYS A 20 -6.34 65.61 1.59
C LYS A 20 -5.11 65.31 2.48
N LYS A 21 -4.01 64.94 1.78
CA LYS A 21 -2.71 65.67 1.58
C LYS A 21 -2.18 66.55 2.75
N MET A 22 -0.88 66.63 3.08
CA MET A 22 0.38 66.08 2.51
C MET A 22 1.57 66.58 3.37
N LEU A 23 2.69 65.86 3.49
CA LEU A 23 3.94 66.44 4.04
C LEU A 23 5.22 65.67 3.63
N SER A 24 6.22 66.40 3.09
CA SER A 24 7.69 66.13 3.17
C SER A 24 8.31 64.90 2.47
N LEU A 25 9.57 64.91 1.98
CA LEU A 25 10.51 66.00 1.63
C LEU A 25 11.77 65.49 0.87
N LEU A 26 12.41 66.34 0.04
CA LEU A 26 13.87 66.47 -0.30
C LEU A 26 14.72 65.19 -0.61
N LEU A 27 15.36 65.02 -1.80
CA LEU A 27 16.55 65.69 -2.41
C LEU A 27 17.95 65.13 -2.04
N LEU A 28 18.85 65.29 -3.04
CA LEU A 28 20.29 65.67 -3.01
C LEU A 28 21.24 64.58 -3.55
N SER A 29 22.11 64.81 -4.55
CA SER A 29 23.31 65.70 -4.53
C SER A 29 24.16 65.41 -5.80
N THR A 30 25.23 66.11 -6.24
CA THR A 30 25.79 67.50 -6.20
C THR A 30 26.80 67.61 -7.39
N LEU A 31 27.40 68.74 -7.82
CA LEU A 31 28.54 69.46 -7.20
C LEU A 31 28.99 70.70 -8.04
N ILE A 32 29.38 71.79 -7.35
CA ILE A 32 30.53 72.72 -7.66
C ILE A 32 30.45 73.60 -8.94
N SER A 33 30.75 74.93 -8.98
CA SER A 33 31.14 75.93 -7.95
C SER A 33 31.22 77.38 -8.52
N CYS A 34 31.26 78.39 -7.61
CA CYS A 34 31.83 79.75 -7.72
C CYS A 34 31.08 80.93 -8.40
N GLY A 35 30.58 81.84 -7.55
CA GLY A 35 30.65 83.32 -7.68
C GLY A 35 29.72 84.01 -8.69
N GLY A 36 28.93 85.04 -8.35
CA GLY A 36 28.82 85.83 -7.12
C GLY A 36 28.89 87.33 -7.43
N GLY A 37 27.73 87.99 -7.61
CA GLY A 37 27.67 89.42 -7.95
C GLY A 37 26.24 89.97 -7.93
N SER A 38 25.84 90.58 -6.81
CA SER A 38 24.49 91.10 -6.57
C SER A 38 24.33 92.58 -6.97
N THR A 39 23.16 92.96 -7.49
CA THR A 39 22.27 93.97 -6.87
C THR A 39 20.90 94.05 -7.58
N PRO A 40 19.80 94.47 -6.91
CA PRO A 40 18.43 94.25 -7.39
C PRO A 40 17.61 95.54 -7.62
N THR A 41 16.55 95.45 -8.43
CA THR A 41 15.25 96.13 -8.17
C THR A 41 14.12 95.52 -9.01
N GLU A 42 12.97 95.32 -8.36
CA GLU A 42 11.59 95.13 -8.89
C GLU A 42 11.34 93.99 -9.92
N LYS A 43 10.73 92.89 -9.43
CA LYS A 43 10.19 91.79 -10.24
C LYS A 43 8.82 92.15 -10.82
N GLU A 44 8.74 92.38 -12.13
CA GLU A 44 7.69 91.76 -12.94
C GLU A 44 8.24 90.44 -13.48
N THR A 45 7.83 89.31 -12.91
CA THR A 45 8.03 88.01 -13.55
C THR A 45 6.84 87.74 -14.45
N ILE A 46 7.06 87.89 -15.75
CA ILE A 46 6.16 87.39 -16.78
C ILE A 46 6.02 85.88 -16.58
N ASN A 47 4.80 85.40 -16.36
CA ASN A 47 4.49 83.98 -16.43
C ASN A 47 4.53 83.58 -17.90
N ALA A 48 5.70 83.09 -18.33
CA ALA A 48 5.83 82.36 -19.58
C ALA A 48 5.36 80.91 -19.37
N ASP A 49 4.77 80.38 -20.44
CA ASP A 49 4.37 79.00 -20.66
C ASP A 49 4.85 78.77 -22.10
N THR A 50 6.01 78.13 -22.21
CA THR A 50 6.86 78.14 -23.41
C THR A 50 6.37 77.12 -24.45
N ASP A 51 5.80 76.01 -24.01
CA ASP A 51 5.24 74.97 -24.89
C ASP A 51 3.69 75.02 -24.98
N ASN A 52 3.02 75.80 -24.13
CA ASN A 52 1.59 76.10 -24.12
C ASN A 52 0.71 74.88 -23.78
N ASP A 53 1.17 74.07 -22.82
CA ASP A 53 0.40 72.97 -22.21
C ASP A 53 -0.61 73.45 -21.14
N GLY A 54 -0.44 74.66 -20.61
CA GLY A 54 -1.26 75.27 -19.56
C GLY A 54 -0.59 75.36 -18.17
N VAL A 55 0.66 74.91 -18.05
CA VAL A 55 1.51 74.98 -16.85
C VAL A 55 2.67 75.94 -17.12
N PHE A 56 2.89 76.90 -16.21
CA PHE A 56 3.93 77.91 -16.43
C PHE A 56 5.34 77.35 -16.19
N ASP A 57 6.32 77.76 -17.02
CA ASP A 57 7.75 77.34 -17.03
C ASP A 57 8.46 77.24 -15.67
N GLN A 58 7.94 77.95 -14.65
CA GLN A 58 8.50 78.01 -13.30
C GLN A 58 8.04 76.86 -12.37
N VAL A 59 7.04 76.08 -12.78
CA VAL A 59 6.49 74.92 -12.07
C VAL A 59 6.29 73.70 -12.97
N ASP A 60 6.32 73.90 -14.29
CA ASP A 60 6.42 72.84 -15.27
C ASP A 60 7.78 72.11 -15.16
N SER A 61 7.71 70.78 -15.19
CA SER A 61 8.82 69.82 -15.10
C SER A 61 9.04 69.06 -16.42
N CYS A 62 8.18 69.24 -17.41
CA CYS A 62 8.17 68.61 -18.72
C CYS A 62 8.08 69.65 -19.87
N PRO A 63 9.05 70.58 -20.01
CA PRO A 63 8.96 71.83 -20.78
C PRO A 63 9.04 71.72 -22.32
N ASN A 64 8.57 70.61 -22.86
CA ASN A 64 8.33 70.43 -24.30
C ASN A 64 7.07 69.56 -24.54
N THR A 65 6.10 69.55 -23.62
CA THR A 65 4.84 68.85 -23.81
C THR A 65 4.05 69.54 -24.92
N LEU A 66 3.37 68.78 -25.78
CA LEU A 66 2.67 69.35 -26.92
C LEU A 66 1.49 70.23 -26.46
N ALA A 67 1.35 71.41 -27.07
CA ALA A 67 0.23 72.31 -26.79
C ALA A 67 -1.12 71.60 -26.98
N ASN A 68 -1.99 71.69 -25.96
CA ASN A 68 -3.28 70.99 -25.83
C ASN A 68 -3.24 69.47 -25.49
N THR A 69 -2.10 68.91 -25.06
CA THR A 69 -2.10 67.56 -24.45
C THR A 69 -2.62 67.63 -23.00
N THR A 70 -3.16 66.53 -22.45
CA THR A 70 -3.75 66.52 -21.11
C THR A 70 -2.68 66.27 -20.06
N VAL A 71 -2.20 67.34 -19.42
CA VAL A 71 -1.06 67.27 -18.50
C VAL A 71 -1.46 67.19 -17.02
N ASP A 72 -0.56 66.65 -16.21
CA ASP A 72 -0.66 66.63 -14.76
C ASP A 72 -0.33 68.00 -14.13
N ALA A 73 -0.30 68.08 -12.79
CA ALA A 73 0.02 69.32 -12.09
C ALA A 73 1.50 69.77 -12.21
N SER A 74 2.31 69.03 -12.96
CA SER A 74 3.74 69.21 -13.18
C SER A 74 4.09 69.42 -14.66
N GLY A 75 3.09 69.55 -15.55
CA GLY A 75 3.26 69.75 -17.01
C GLY A 75 3.56 68.46 -17.81
N CYS A 76 3.46 67.29 -17.17
CA CYS A 76 3.79 66.02 -17.82
C CYS A 76 2.53 65.33 -18.37
N ASP A 77 2.63 64.79 -19.59
CA ASP A 77 1.52 64.17 -20.32
C ASP A 77 0.92 62.94 -19.60
N ILE A 78 -0.40 62.89 -19.50
CA ILE A 78 -1.14 61.77 -18.90
C ILE A 78 -1.48 60.76 -19.99
N ILE A 79 -0.65 59.73 -20.11
CA ILE A 79 -0.94 58.56 -20.95
C ILE A 79 -2.14 57.81 -20.36
N ILE A 80 -3.31 57.99 -20.98
CA ILE A 80 -4.48 57.14 -20.73
C ILE A 80 -4.27 55.86 -21.55
N VAL A 81 -3.94 54.77 -20.87
CA VAL A 81 -4.00 53.44 -21.48
C VAL A 81 -5.46 53.12 -21.78
N SER A 82 -5.81 53.02 -23.06
CA SER A 82 -7.06 52.38 -23.47
C SER A 82 -7.01 50.93 -23.01
N VAL A 83 -7.94 50.54 -22.15
CA VAL A 83 -8.17 49.13 -21.86
C VAL A 83 -8.75 48.55 -23.14
N ASP A 84 -7.93 47.81 -23.89
CA ASP A 84 -8.45 46.92 -24.92
C ASP A 84 -9.35 45.91 -24.22
N THR A 85 -10.63 45.92 -24.58
CA THR A 85 -11.56 44.86 -24.17
C THR A 85 -11.37 43.64 -25.06
N ASP A 86 -11.66 42.51 -24.45
CA ASP A 86 -11.79 41.17 -25.03
C ASP A 86 -13.17 40.74 -24.52
N SER A 87 -14.13 40.60 -25.44
CA SER A 87 -15.57 40.55 -25.11
C SER A 87 -16.09 39.14 -24.86
N ASP A 88 -15.42 38.12 -25.41
CA ASP A 88 -15.68 36.70 -25.29
C ASP A 88 -14.56 35.92 -24.56
N ASN A 89 -13.49 36.60 -24.15
CA ASN A 89 -12.35 36.10 -23.35
C ASN A 89 -11.55 34.97 -24.02
N ASP A 90 -11.48 34.95 -25.36
CA ASP A 90 -10.67 33.97 -26.09
C ASP A 90 -9.16 34.27 -26.08
N GLY A 91 -8.76 35.42 -25.52
CA GLY A 91 -7.37 35.90 -25.46
C GLY A 91 -7.01 36.91 -26.55
N VAL A 92 -7.89 37.15 -27.53
CA VAL A 92 -7.71 38.11 -28.62
C VAL A 92 -8.65 39.30 -28.46
N LYS A 93 -8.04 40.46 -28.24
CA LYS A 93 -8.75 41.73 -28.03
C LYS A 93 -9.68 42.10 -29.19
N ASP A 94 -10.83 42.71 -28.88
CA ASP A 94 -11.92 43.15 -29.80
C ASP A 94 -11.47 43.87 -31.09
N ALA A 95 -10.31 44.52 -31.07
CA ALA A 95 -9.76 45.30 -32.18
C ALA A 95 -8.90 44.48 -33.17
N ALA A 96 -8.49 43.27 -32.76
CA ALA A 96 -7.74 42.29 -33.56
C ALA A 96 -8.56 41.02 -33.82
N ASP A 97 -9.52 40.72 -32.95
CA ASP A 97 -10.48 39.64 -33.11
C ASP A 97 -11.40 39.85 -34.33
N THR A 98 -11.67 38.75 -35.03
CA THR A 98 -12.46 38.61 -36.25
C THR A 98 -13.64 37.63 -36.06
N CYS A 99 -13.71 36.93 -34.91
CA CYS A 99 -14.66 35.90 -34.54
C CYS A 99 -15.25 36.13 -33.10
N PRO A 100 -15.93 37.28 -32.85
CA PRO A 100 -16.31 37.82 -31.52
C PRO A 100 -17.46 37.09 -30.77
N GLU A 101 -17.65 35.81 -31.02
CA GLU A 101 -18.50 34.91 -30.24
C GLU A 101 -17.84 33.52 -30.10
N THR A 102 -16.51 33.48 -29.97
CA THR A 102 -15.77 32.25 -29.71
C THR A 102 -16.04 31.80 -28.27
N PRO A 103 -16.41 30.51 -28.02
CA PRO A 103 -16.70 30.07 -26.65
C PRO A 103 -15.45 30.09 -25.75
N ASP A 104 -15.63 30.52 -24.48
CA ASP A 104 -14.61 30.44 -23.42
C ASP A 104 -13.83 29.10 -23.49
N ASN A 105 -12.51 29.17 -23.38
CA ASN A 105 -11.55 28.04 -23.48
C ASN A 105 -11.45 27.35 -24.86
N THR A 106 -11.91 27.97 -25.96
CA THR A 106 -11.60 27.50 -27.32
C THR A 106 -10.24 28.03 -27.76
N ARG A 107 -9.30 27.17 -28.17
CA ARG A 107 -8.00 27.61 -28.73
C ARG A 107 -8.20 28.37 -30.05
N VAL A 108 -7.71 29.61 -30.12
CA VAL A 108 -7.87 30.52 -31.27
C VAL A 108 -6.57 30.87 -31.98
N ASP A 109 -6.67 31.18 -33.28
CA ASP A 109 -5.57 31.80 -34.01
C ASP A 109 -5.40 33.28 -33.62
N SER A 110 -4.36 33.94 -34.16
CA SER A 110 -4.05 35.35 -33.89
C SER A 110 -5.15 36.38 -34.26
N SER A 111 -6.29 35.92 -34.75
CA SER A 111 -7.46 36.67 -35.21
C SER A 111 -8.73 36.31 -34.41
N GLY A 112 -8.63 35.60 -33.29
CA GLY A 112 -9.75 35.20 -32.40
C GLY A 112 -10.62 34.06 -32.97
N CYS A 113 -10.19 33.44 -34.07
CA CYS A 113 -10.96 32.38 -34.71
C CYS A 113 -10.47 31.00 -34.26
N ALA A 114 -11.41 30.15 -33.82
CA ALA A 114 -11.14 28.78 -33.36
C ALA A 114 -10.24 27.98 -34.33
N VAL A 115 -9.12 27.47 -33.81
CA VAL A 115 -8.19 26.64 -34.58
C VAL A 115 -8.78 25.24 -34.74
N ILE A 116 -9.29 24.96 -35.94
CA ILE A 116 -9.66 23.60 -36.32
C ILE A 116 -8.40 22.90 -36.84
N GLU A 117 -7.67 22.24 -35.95
CA GLU A 117 -6.58 21.34 -36.36
C GLU A 117 -7.18 20.06 -36.96
N GLU A 118 -6.87 19.78 -38.24
CA GLU A 118 -7.16 18.47 -38.82
C GLU A 118 -6.25 17.44 -38.14
N VAL A 119 -6.83 16.55 -37.33
CA VAL A 119 -6.12 15.48 -36.62
C VAL A 119 -5.34 14.63 -37.64
N VAL A 120 -4.01 14.69 -37.59
CA VAL A 120 -3.14 13.87 -38.42
C VAL A 120 -2.87 12.56 -37.70
N ASP A 121 -3.74 11.57 -37.93
CA ASP A 121 -3.51 10.18 -37.51
C ASP A 121 -2.60 9.46 -38.53
N VAL A 122 -1.38 9.11 -38.11
CA VAL A 122 -0.47 8.26 -38.87
C VAL A 122 -0.49 6.85 -38.29
N LEU A 123 -1.25 5.96 -38.93
CA LEU A 123 -1.30 4.54 -38.61
C LEU A 123 -0.24 3.77 -39.42
N VAL A 124 0.68 3.12 -38.72
CA VAL A 124 1.78 2.31 -39.25
C VAL A 124 1.47 0.84 -38.97
N GLN A 125 1.06 0.08 -39.99
CA GLN A 125 0.87 -1.37 -39.87
C GLN A 125 2.22 -2.06 -39.63
N ALA A 126 2.26 -3.03 -38.72
CA ALA A 126 3.52 -3.62 -38.28
C ALA A 126 4.23 -4.37 -39.42
N GLU A 127 3.50 -4.93 -40.38
CA GLU A 127 4.01 -5.63 -41.57
C GLU A 127 4.51 -4.71 -42.71
N ASP A 128 4.30 -3.40 -42.60
CA ASP A 128 4.64 -2.39 -43.63
C ASP A 128 6.05 -1.77 -43.43
N TYR A 129 6.94 -2.48 -42.73
CA TYR A 129 8.33 -2.06 -42.52
C TYR A 129 9.14 -1.98 -43.83
N ILE A 130 10.12 -1.06 -43.84
CA ILE A 130 11.08 -0.84 -44.95
C ILE A 130 12.47 -1.44 -44.67
N SER A 131 12.80 -1.68 -43.40
CA SER A 131 14.01 -2.37 -42.98
C SER A 131 13.73 -3.16 -41.70
N TYR A 132 14.52 -4.21 -41.47
CA TYR A 132 14.34 -5.11 -40.33
C TYR A 132 15.64 -5.83 -39.96
N PHE A 133 15.68 -6.36 -38.75
CA PHE A 133 16.56 -7.44 -38.34
C PHE A 133 15.74 -8.51 -37.62
N ASP A 134 15.91 -9.75 -38.07
CA ASP A 134 15.22 -10.94 -37.59
C ASP A 134 16.28 -11.97 -37.21
N THR A 135 16.10 -12.67 -36.09
CA THR A 135 17.08 -13.64 -35.59
C THR A 135 16.95 -15.01 -36.25
N THR A 136 15.79 -15.29 -36.86
CA THR A 136 15.51 -16.53 -37.57
C THR A 136 15.91 -16.44 -39.05
N ALA A 137 15.81 -17.56 -39.76
CA ALA A 137 16.10 -17.63 -41.19
C ALA A 137 14.83 -17.69 -42.07
N ARG A 138 13.64 -17.69 -41.47
CA ARG A 138 12.34 -17.95 -42.11
C ARG A 138 11.20 -17.51 -41.19
N ASN A 139 10.19 -16.88 -41.78
CA ASN A 139 8.92 -16.59 -41.12
C ASN A 139 8.29 -17.87 -40.50
N GLU A 140 8.24 -17.92 -39.17
CA GLU A 140 7.62 -18.95 -38.32
C GLU A 140 6.12 -18.72 -38.14
N GLY A 141 5.64 -17.47 -38.16
CA GLY A 141 4.21 -17.10 -38.19
C GLY A 141 3.43 -17.60 -39.42
N GLY A 142 4.13 -18.00 -40.47
CA GLY A 142 3.61 -18.81 -41.57
C GLY A 142 2.73 -18.08 -42.59
N ALA A 143 2.52 -16.76 -42.47
CA ALA A 143 1.75 -16.02 -43.48
C ALA A 143 2.51 -15.90 -44.80
N SER A 144 1.86 -16.28 -45.90
CA SER A 144 2.38 -16.07 -47.26
C SER A 144 2.14 -14.63 -47.77
N TYR A 145 2.49 -13.63 -46.96
CA TYR A 145 2.33 -12.20 -47.28
C TYR A 145 3.57 -11.65 -47.99
N ARG A 146 4.76 -11.85 -47.40
CA ARG A 146 6.06 -11.39 -47.91
C ARG A 146 7.02 -12.57 -48.12
N ASN A 147 8.19 -12.30 -48.71
CA ASN A 147 9.23 -13.29 -49.02
C ASN A 147 10.57 -12.88 -48.38
N ASP A 148 10.48 -12.42 -47.13
CA ASP A 148 11.55 -12.10 -46.20
C ASP A 148 11.49 -13.06 -45.00
N ALA A 149 12.31 -12.83 -43.97
CA ALA A 149 12.40 -13.71 -42.80
C ALA A 149 11.40 -13.37 -41.69
N VAL A 150 10.85 -12.14 -41.68
CA VAL A 150 10.06 -11.61 -40.56
C VAL A 150 8.84 -12.48 -40.27
N ASP A 151 8.65 -12.79 -38.98
CA ASP A 151 7.62 -13.65 -38.42
C ASP A 151 6.21 -13.04 -38.47
N ILE A 152 5.70 -12.89 -39.69
CA ILE A 152 4.38 -12.36 -39.99
C ILE A 152 3.34 -13.50 -39.95
N GLU A 153 2.28 -13.34 -39.17
CA GLU A 153 1.10 -14.21 -39.14
C GLU A 153 -0.19 -13.44 -39.50
N VAL A 154 -1.30 -14.17 -39.72
CA VAL A 154 -2.61 -13.55 -40.01
C VAL A 154 -3.26 -13.15 -38.69
N THR A 155 -3.51 -11.85 -38.50
CA THR A 155 -4.13 -11.37 -37.26
C THR A 155 -5.63 -11.67 -37.19
N THR A 156 -6.14 -11.93 -35.99
CA THR A 156 -7.59 -11.92 -35.70
C THR A 156 -8.08 -10.63 -35.06
N ASP A 157 -7.23 -9.60 -34.96
CA ASP A 157 -7.60 -8.29 -34.42
C ASP A 157 -8.68 -7.57 -35.27
N VAL A 158 -9.28 -6.53 -34.68
CA VAL A 158 -10.28 -5.70 -35.32
C VAL A 158 -9.70 -5.00 -36.56
N GLY A 159 -10.28 -5.29 -37.72
CA GLY A 159 -9.78 -4.86 -39.04
C GLY A 159 -9.19 -6.00 -39.87
N GLY A 160 -8.68 -7.05 -39.21
CA GLY A 160 -7.89 -8.11 -39.84
C GLY A 160 -6.59 -7.57 -40.45
N GLY A 161 -5.94 -8.37 -41.30
CA GLY A 161 -4.64 -8.04 -41.89
C GLY A 161 -3.59 -9.03 -41.42
N TYR A 162 -2.43 -8.53 -41.03
CA TYR A 162 -1.34 -9.32 -40.48
C TYR A 162 -0.81 -8.69 -39.19
N ASN A 163 -0.10 -9.47 -38.39
CA ASN A 163 0.71 -8.95 -37.29
C ASN A 163 2.10 -9.56 -37.36
N ILE A 164 3.06 -8.92 -36.71
CA ILE A 164 4.35 -9.52 -36.36
C ILE A 164 4.11 -10.37 -35.11
N GLY A 165 4.68 -11.56 -35.05
CA GLY A 165 4.65 -12.44 -33.88
C GLY A 165 5.98 -13.16 -33.69
N TYR A 166 6.01 -14.18 -32.82
CA TYR A 166 7.21 -15.00 -32.53
C TYR A 166 8.45 -14.20 -32.10
N THR A 167 8.24 -12.95 -31.67
CA THR A 167 9.28 -11.95 -31.46
C THR A 167 10.35 -12.42 -30.47
N GLN A 168 11.59 -12.02 -30.72
CA GLN A 168 12.75 -12.32 -29.89
C GLN A 168 13.57 -11.07 -29.58
N ALA A 169 14.28 -11.12 -28.46
CA ALA A 169 15.20 -10.06 -28.05
C ALA A 169 16.24 -9.77 -29.15
N THR A 170 16.58 -8.49 -29.34
CA THR A 170 17.48 -7.91 -30.36
C THR A 170 16.91 -7.74 -31.76
N GLU A 171 15.67 -8.17 -32.02
CA GLU A 171 14.98 -7.92 -33.29
C GLU A 171 14.51 -6.47 -33.41
N TRP A 172 14.33 -5.96 -34.63
CA TRP A 172 13.82 -4.61 -34.84
C TRP A 172 13.21 -4.41 -36.23
N LEU A 173 12.29 -3.44 -36.34
CA LEU A 173 11.60 -3.03 -37.55
C LEU A 173 11.71 -1.50 -37.73
N GLU A 174 11.84 -1.04 -38.96
CA GLU A 174 11.92 0.39 -39.30
C GLU A 174 10.86 0.82 -40.32
N TYR A 175 10.29 2.01 -40.09
CA TYR A 175 9.20 2.59 -40.86
C TYR A 175 9.50 4.07 -41.20
N PRO A 176 9.15 4.56 -42.41
CA PRO A 176 9.24 5.97 -42.75
C PRO A 176 7.95 6.69 -42.35
N VAL A 177 8.01 7.59 -41.37
CA VAL A 177 6.87 8.43 -40.97
C VAL A 177 7.12 9.88 -41.38
N THR A 178 6.09 10.60 -41.84
CA THR A 178 6.22 12.03 -42.20
C THR A 178 5.26 12.82 -41.33
N LEU A 179 5.82 13.73 -40.54
CA LEU A 179 5.11 14.49 -39.51
C LEU A 179 5.28 16.00 -39.78
N SER A 180 4.33 16.79 -39.30
CA SER A 180 4.45 18.24 -39.20
C SER A 180 5.27 18.61 -37.95
N ALA A 181 5.54 19.90 -37.74
CA ALA A 181 6.02 20.34 -36.41
C ALA A 181 4.83 20.35 -35.44
N GLY A 182 5.02 19.86 -34.22
CA GLY A 182 3.98 19.73 -33.20
C GLY A 182 4.27 18.58 -32.23
N THR A 183 3.43 18.47 -31.19
CA THR A 183 3.49 17.42 -30.17
C THR A 183 2.58 16.26 -30.59
N TYR A 184 3.07 15.03 -30.40
CA TYR A 184 2.41 13.81 -30.84
C TYR A 184 2.45 12.74 -29.75
N THR A 185 1.34 12.05 -29.51
CA THR A 185 1.36 10.76 -28.81
C THR A 185 1.70 9.64 -29.79
N ILE A 186 2.43 8.63 -29.32
CA ILE A 186 2.62 7.37 -30.03
C ILE A 186 2.04 6.21 -29.22
N SER A 187 1.23 5.39 -29.88
CA SER A 187 0.60 4.19 -29.31
C SER A 187 1.01 2.94 -30.09
N SER A 188 0.93 1.78 -29.45
CA SER A 188 1.11 0.47 -30.09
C SER A 188 -0.15 -0.39 -29.95
N ARG A 189 -0.26 -1.44 -30.78
CA ARG A 189 -1.29 -2.46 -30.70
C ARG A 189 -0.66 -3.82 -30.55
N VAL A 190 -0.63 -4.37 -29.33
CA VAL A 190 0.18 -5.53 -28.92
C VAL A 190 -0.67 -6.65 -28.32
N ALA A 191 -0.18 -7.89 -28.39
CA ALA A 191 -0.83 -9.08 -27.80
C ALA A 191 0.21 -10.05 -27.24
N SER A 192 -0.11 -10.78 -26.17
CA SER A 192 0.73 -11.87 -25.66
C SER A 192 -0.10 -12.89 -24.88
N ASP A 193 0.24 -14.17 -25.00
CA ASP A 193 -0.32 -15.25 -24.18
C ASP A 193 0.44 -15.42 -22.86
N SER A 194 1.78 -15.38 -22.92
CA SER A 194 2.65 -15.57 -21.75
C SER A 194 2.97 -14.29 -20.99
N GLY A 195 2.84 -13.13 -21.64
CA GLY A 195 3.43 -11.88 -21.18
C GLY A 195 4.96 -11.90 -21.21
N GLY A 196 5.56 -10.83 -20.66
CA GLY A 196 7.02 -10.69 -20.51
C GLY A 196 7.73 -10.07 -21.71
N GLY A 197 6.98 -9.50 -22.66
CA GLY A 197 7.53 -8.76 -23.78
C GLY A 197 7.95 -7.34 -23.40
N ASN A 198 8.94 -6.78 -24.09
CA ASN A 198 9.38 -5.40 -23.91
C ASN A 198 9.93 -4.85 -25.24
N TYR A 199 9.61 -3.60 -25.55
CA TYR A 199 10.11 -2.92 -26.74
C TYR A 199 10.37 -1.43 -26.49
N THR A 200 11.20 -0.84 -27.36
CA THR A 200 11.53 0.59 -27.38
C THR A 200 11.16 1.19 -28.74
N LEU A 201 10.55 2.37 -28.72
CA LEU A 201 10.27 3.19 -29.88
C LEU A 201 11.27 4.34 -29.97
N SER A 202 11.79 4.58 -31.17
CA SER A 202 12.75 5.67 -31.42
C SER A 202 12.51 6.37 -32.76
N ILE A 203 12.73 7.68 -32.77
CA ILE A 203 12.64 8.55 -33.96
C ILE A 203 14.04 9.02 -34.33
N ASN A 204 14.48 8.68 -35.54
CA ASN A 204 15.85 8.89 -36.04
C ASN A 204 16.96 8.33 -35.13
N GLY A 205 16.63 7.32 -34.31
CA GLY A 205 17.54 6.70 -33.35
C GLY A 205 17.55 7.32 -31.95
N ASN A 206 16.80 8.40 -31.71
CA ASN A 206 16.54 8.91 -30.36
C ASN A 206 15.32 8.18 -29.78
N THR A 207 15.45 7.57 -28.61
CA THR A 207 14.32 6.96 -27.90
C THR A 207 13.25 8.00 -27.61
N ILE A 208 12.00 7.68 -27.94
CA ILE A 208 10.82 8.50 -27.61
C ILE A 208 9.91 7.82 -26.58
N GLY A 209 10.09 6.52 -26.33
CA GLY A 209 9.36 5.78 -25.30
C GLY A 209 9.68 4.28 -25.32
N SER A 210 9.25 3.57 -24.29
CA SER A 210 9.38 2.11 -24.18
C SER A 210 8.26 1.53 -23.34
N ASP A 211 7.87 0.30 -23.61
CA ASP A 211 6.69 -0.30 -23.01
C ASP A 211 6.85 -1.83 -22.83
N ASN A 212 6.07 -2.39 -21.91
CA ASN A 212 6.07 -3.80 -21.54
C ASN A 212 4.75 -4.45 -21.97
N VAL A 213 4.84 -5.55 -22.73
CA VAL A 213 3.68 -6.34 -23.12
C VAL A 213 3.45 -7.43 -22.08
N ALA A 214 2.51 -7.16 -21.17
CA ALA A 214 1.93 -8.15 -20.27
C ALA A 214 1.14 -9.23 -21.05
N SER A 215 0.67 -10.28 -20.37
CA SER A 215 -0.25 -11.23 -20.99
C SER A 215 -1.59 -10.54 -21.22
N THR A 216 -1.98 -10.40 -22.48
CA THR A 216 -3.29 -9.89 -22.93
C THR A 216 -4.31 -11.03 -23.06
N GLY A 217 -4.03 -12.20 -22.46
CA GLY A 217 -4.89 -13.39 -22.53
C GLY A 217 -4.84 -14.14 -23.86
N GLY A 218 -3.82 -13.93 -24.70
CA GLY A 218 -3.56 -14.76 -25.88
C GLY A 218 -2.77 -14.06 -26.98
N TRP A 219 -2.03 -14.84 -27.79
CA TRP A 219 -1.21 -14.36 -28.92
C TRP A 219 -1.96 -13.50 -29.95
N GLN A 220 -3.29 -13.60 -29.98
CA GLN A 220 -4.15 -12.91 -30.95
C GLN A 220 -5.22 -12.02 -30.29
N THR A 221 -5.07 -11.76 -28.98
CA THR A 221 -5.93 -10.88 -28.19
C THR A 221 -5.21 -9.54 -28.03
N PHE A 222 -5.53 -8.54 -28.85
CA PHE A 222 -4.74 -7.29 -28.88
C PHE A 222 -5.30 -6.21 -27.95
N GLU A 223 -4.38 -5.48 -27.33
CA GLU A 223 -4.59 -4.29 -26.51
C GLU A 223 -3.83 -3.10 -27.13
N THR A 224 -4.25 -1.88 -26.81
CA THR A 224 -3.60 -0.66 -27.33
C THR A 224 -2.96 0.08 -26.18
N HIS A 225 -1.64 0.28 -26.22
CA HIS A 225 -0.90 1.00 -25.19
C HIS A 225 -0.49 2.38 -25.73
N VAL A 226 -0.75 3.45 -25.00
CA VAL A 226 -0.08 4.75 -25.23
C VAL A 226 1.33 4.63 -24.66
N VAL A 227 2.36 4.88 -25.47
CA VAL A 227 3.77 4.62 -25.10
C VAL A 227 4.46 5.89 -24.60
N ASN A 228 4.25 7.04 -25.26
CA ASN A 228 4.66 8.38 -24.76
C ASN A 228 4.08 9.51 -25.64
N SER A 229 4.20 10.75 -25.17
CA SER A 229 4.20 11.98 -25.99
C SER A 229 5.62 12.35 -26.45
N PHE A 230 5.73 13.02 -27.59
CA PHE A 230 6.99 13.59 -28.07
C PHE A 230 6.77 14.79 -29.00
N LEU A 231 7.55 15.85 -28.80
CA LEU A 231 7.65 16.99 -29.72
C LEU A 231 8.50 16.64 -30.95
N THR A 232 8.08 17.10 -32.13
CA THR A 232 8.89 16.96 -33.36
C THR A 232 8.84 18.19 -34.26
N THR A 233 9.75 18.20 -35.25
CA THR A 233 9.81 19.22 -36.32
C THR A 233 9.18 18.69 -37.61
N SER A 234 8.85 19.55 -38.57
CA SER A 234 8.31 19.08 -39.85
C SER A 234 9.37 18.35 -40.66
N GLY A 235 9.11 17.09 -41.03
CA GLY A 235 10.06 16.27 -41.77
C GLY A 235 9.61 14.82 -41.99
N THR A 236 10.46 14.05 -42.67
CA THR A 236 10.34 12.59 -42.74
C THR A 236 11.37 11.97 -41.80
N PHE A 237 10.91 11.06 -40.95
CA PHE A 237 11.63 10.42 -39.88
C PHE A 237 11.68 8.90 -40.08
N THR A 238 12.71 8.27 -39.54
CA THR A 238 12.74 6.81 -39.34
C THR A 238 12.21 6.50 -37.95
N LEU A 239 11.01 5.94 -37.87
CA LEU A 239 10.50 5.29 -36.67
C LEU A 239 11.08 3.89 -36.61
N ARG A 240 11.71 3.52 -35.48
CA ARG A 240 12.20 2.18 -35.21
C ARG A 240 11.49 1.59 -33.99
N LEU A 241 10.95 0.39 -34.17
CA LEU A 241 10.55 -0.53 -33.11
C LEU A 241 11.73 -1.47 -32.83
N ALA A 242 12.27 -1.47 -31.61
CA ALA A 242 13.30 -2.40 -31.17
C ALA A 242 12.75 -3.34 -30.09
N ILE A 243 12.94 -4.64 -30.26
CA ILE A 243 12.43 -5.68 -29.38
C ILE A 243 13.52 -6.06 -28.39
N ASN A 244 13.29 -5.75 -27.11
CA ASN A 244 14.25 -5.96 -26.04
C ASN A 244 14.02 -7.30 -25.34
N ALA A 245 12.74 -7.68 -25.17
CA ALA A 245 12.30 -9.00 -24.76
C ALA A 245 11.15 -9.47 -25.66
N GLY A 246 11.23 -10.73 -26.10
CA GLY A 246 10.30 -11.33 -27.04
C GLY A 246 8.97 -11.75 -26.44
N SER A 247 8.33 -12.77 -27.01
CA SER A 247 7.06 -13.32 -26.51
C SER A 247 5.87 -12.34 -26.54
N PHE A 248 5.81 -11.49 -27.57
CA PHE A 248 4.59 -10.75 -27.92
C PHE A 248 4.38 -10.64 -29.43
N ASN A 249 3.16 -10.30 -29.81
CA ASN A 249 2.71 -9.98 -31.14
C ASN A 249 2.41 -8.47 -31.23
N ILE A 250 2.66 -7.84 -32.37
CA ILE A 250 2.34 -6.43 -32.61
C ILE A 250 1.68 -6.24 -33.99
N ASN A 251 0.55 -5.54 -33.99
CA ASN A 251 -0.31 -5.33 -35.15
C ASN A 251 -0.04 -3.97 -35.82
N TRP A 252 0.05 -2.89 -35.04
CA TRP A 252 0.34 -1.55 -35.57
C TRP A 252 0.93 -0.60 -34.52
N LEU A 253 1.50 0.51 -34.99
CA LEU A 253 1.84 1.70 -34.23
C LEU A 253 0.98 2.88 -34.75
N GLN A 254 0.45 3.72 -33.87
CA GLN A 254 -0.33 4.90 -34.25
C GLN A 254 0.33 6.15 -33.67
N ILE A 255 0.50 7.18 -34.50
CA ILE A 255 0.97 8.51 -34.07
C ILE A 255 -0.19 9.49 -34.27
N THR A 256 -0.58 10.20 -33.22
CA THR A 256 -1.70 11.14 -33.22
C THR A 256 -1.23 12.49 -32.67
N ALA A 257 -1.58 13.59 -33.34
CA ALA A 257 -1.26 14.93 -32.87
C ALA A 257 -2.07 15.27 -31.62
N VAL A 258 -1.45 15.92 -30.64
CA VAL A 258 -2.10 16.33 -29.37
C VAL A 258 -1.96 17.83 -29.14
N ILE A 259 -2.88 18.39 -28.36
CA ILE A 259 -2.81 19.77 -27.87
C ILE A 259 -1.86 19.78 -26.66
N ASP A 260 -1.07 20.84 -26.60
CA ASP A 260 0.04 21.09 -25.68
C ASP A 260 0.00 22.63 -25.51
N ASP A 261 -0.63 23.09 -24.43
CA ASP A 261 -1.04 24.51 -24.27
C ASP A 261 0.06 25.39 -23.65
N ASP A 262 0.94 24.82 -22.82
CA ASP A 262 2.08 25.53 -22.21
C ASP A 262 3.41 25.30 -22.95
N LEU A 263 3.43 24.37 -23.92
CA LEU A 263 4.52 24.08 -24.86
C LEU A 263 5.75 23.45 -24.19
N ASP A 264 5.55 22.69 -23.11
CA ASP A 264 6.61 21.95 -22.44
C ASP A 264 7.03 20.67 -23.19
N GLY A 265 6.16 20.13 -24.06
CA GLY A 265 6.35 18.93 -24.87
C GLY A 265 5.52 17.71 -24.45
N ILE A 266 4.72 17.83 -23.38
CA ILE A 266 3.71 16.88 -22.94
C ILE A 266 2.34 17.40 -23.40
N GLY A 267 1.54 16.54 -24.05
CA GLY A 267 0.18 16.91 -24.41
C GLY A 267 -0.73 17.00 -23.18
N ASN A 268 -1.66 17.96 -23.17
CA ASN A 268 -2.58 18.28 -22.06
C ASN A 268 -3.26 17.06 -21.40
N ASP A 269 -3.51 15.98 -22.15
CA ASP A 269 -4.16 14.76 -21.64
C ASP A 269 -3.24 13.92 -20.71
N LEU A 270 -1.94 14.23 -20.67
CA LEU A 270 -0.91 13.59 -19.83
C LEU A 270 -0.21 14.57 -18.88
N ASP A 271 -0.43 15.87 -19.04
CA ASP A 271 0.17 16.93 -18.22
C ASP A 271 -0.66 17.18 -16.93
N LEU A 272 0.04 17.25 -15.80
CA LEU A 272 -0.51 17.54 -14.47
C LEU A 272 -0.13 18.93 -13.94
N CYS A 273 0.69 19.69 -14.68
CA CYS A 273 1.21 21.01 -14.33
C CYS A 273 1.07 22.01 -15.50
N PRO A 274 -0.17 22.39 -15.89
CA PRO A 274 -0.51 23.10 -17.14
C PRO A 274 -0.18 24.60 -17.18
N ASP A 275 0.81 25.03 -16.41
CA ASP A 275 1.36 26.39 -16.35
C ASP A 275 2.90 26.35 -16.41
N THR A 276 3.48 25.26 -16.93
CA THR A 276 4.92 25.03 -16.96
C THR A 276 5.58 25.84 -18.07
N LEU A 277 6.81 26.29 -17.83
CA LEU A 277 7.49 27.18 -18.76
C LEU A 277 8.05 26.38 -19.95
N GLU A 278 7.73 26.79 -21.18
CA GLU A 278 8.34 26.30 -22.42
C GLU A 278 9.87 26.10 -22.26
N ASN A 279 10.34 24.87 -22.41
CA ASN A 279 11.74 24.41 -22.17
C ASN A 279 12.20 24.26 -20.70
N ALA A 280 11.30 24.10 -19.73
CA ALA A 280 11.66 23.65 -18.37
C ALA A 280 12.21 22.19 -18.38
N GLU A 281 12.97 21.82 -17.35
CA GLU A 281 13.23 20.40 -17.08
C GLU A 281 12.04 19.84 -16.29
N ILE A 282 11.28 18.98 -16.97
CA ILE A 282 9.98 18.44 -16.53
C ILE A 282 10.06 16.94 -16.31
N ASN A 283 9.15 16.41 -15.49
CA ASN A 283 8.91 14.98 -15.39
C ASN A 283 7.94 14.48 -16.47
N GLU A 284 7.64 13.18 -16.44
CA GLU A 284 6.74 12.49 -17.38
C GLU A 284 5.26 12.95 -17.33
N VAL A 285 4.92 13.86 -16.43
CA VAL A 285 3.59 14.46 -16.25
C VAL A 285 3.62 16.00 -16.28
N GLY A 286 4.59 16.58 -17.00
CA GLY A 286 4.70 18.02 -17.28
C GLY A 286 5.14 18.91 -16.11
N CYS A 287 5.39 18.34 -14.93
CA CYS A 287 5.74 19.14 -13.76
C CYS A 287 7.23 19.47 -13.70
N ALA A 288 7.54 20.76 -13.59
CA ALA A 288 8.89 21.26 -13.32
C ALA A 288 9.30 21.18 -11.84
N ASP A 289 10.61 21.17 -11.60
CA ASP A 289 11.26 21.43 -10.30
C ASP A 289 11.60 22.94 -10.24
N SER A 290 10.98 23.67 -9.29
CA SER A 290 11.04 25.14 -9.26
C SER A 290 12.09 25.75 -8.33
N ASP A 291 12.52 25.04 -7.29
CA ASP A 291 13.62 25.47 -6.41
C ASP A 291 14.95 24.75 -6.70
N GLY A 292 14.90 23.65 -7.44
CA GLY A 292 16.03 22.90 -7.95
C GLY A 292 16.57 21.86 -6.97
N ASP A 293 15.76 21.38 -6.03
CA ASP A 293 16.17 20.40 -5.02
C ASP A 293 16.16 18.94 -5.51
N GLY A 294 15.52 18.66 -6.65
CA GLY A 294 15.35 17.34 -7.25
C GLY A 294 13.95 16.73 -7.08
N VAL A 295 13.03 17.38 -6.39
CA VAL A 295 11.63 16.98 -6.22
C VAL A 295 10.71 17.91 -7.00
N PHE A 296 10.09 17.37 -8.06
CA PHE A 296 9.15 18.13 -8.89
C PHE A 296 7.97 18.69 -8.07
N ASN A 297 7.49 19.88 -8.44
CA ASN A 297 6.48 20.66 -7.70
C ASN A 297 5.20 19.89 -7.27
N ASN A 298 4.84 18.83 -7.98
CA ASN A 298 3.66 17.99 -7.70
C ASN A 298 3.87 16.98 -6.56
N LEU A 299 5.12 16.78 -6.12
CA LEU A 299 5.53 15.86 -5.05
C LEU A 299 6.13 16.60 -3.83
N ASP A 300 6.55 17.84 -4.04
CA ASP A 300 7.22 18.68 -3.07
C ASP A 300 6.26 19.34 -2.04
N ASN A 301 6.59 19.22 -0.75
CA ASN A 301 5.90 19.84 0.39
C ASN A 301 6.73 20.96 1.06
N CYS A 302 7.94 21.22 0.59
CA CYS A 302 8.93 22.16 1.11
C CYS A 302 9.53 23.09 0.00
N PRO A 303 8.69 23.85 -0.75
CA PRO A 303 9.01 24.55 -2.02
C PRO A 303 9.88 25.82 -1.92
N ASP A 304 10.80 25.86 -0.97
CA ASP A 304 11.80 26.91 -0.77
C ASP A 304 13.15 26.27 -0.36
N THR A 305 13.37 24.98 -0.67
CA THR A 305 14.58 24.25 -0.28
C THR A 305 15.78 24.73 -1.11
N PRO A 306 16.93 25.07 -0.50
CA PRO A 306 18.05 25.60 -1.26
C PRO A 306 18.65 24.55 -2.21
N ILE A 307 18.63 24.80 -3.52
CA ILE A 307 19.30 24.03 -4.57
C ILE A 307 20.61 23.35 -4.11
N GLY A 308 20.63 22.02 -4.16
CA GLY A 308 21.75 21.18 -3.68
C GLY A 308 21.76 20.88 -2.18
N THR A 309 20.65 21.13 -1.48
CA THR A 309 20.35 20.51 -0.17
C THR A 309 19.85 19.09 -0.43
N PHE A 310 20.24 18.11 0.39
CA PHE A 310 19.65 16.78 0.30
C PHE A 310 18.27 16.77 0.93
N VAL A 311 17.30 16.14 0.25
CA VAL A 311 15.90 16.16 0.63
C VAL A 311 15.31 14.76 0.71
N ASP A 312 14.28 14.62 1.53
CA ASP A 312 13.44 13.44 1.50
C ASP A 312 12.51 13.43 0.26
N PHE A 313 11.71 12.38 0.11
CA PHE A 313 10.79 12.20 -1.01
C PHE A 313 9.65 13.24 -1.09
N VAL A 314 9.64 14.24 -0.19
CA VAL A 314 8.69 15.36 -0.18
C VAL A 314 9.39 16.73 -0.16
N GLY A 315 10.65 16.81 -0.60
CA GLY A 315 11.39 18.06 -0.78
C GLY A 315 11.94 18.69 0.51
N CYS A 316 11.87 17.98 1.65
CA CYS A 316 12.24 18.56 2.94
C CYS A 316 13.68 18.16 3.37
N GLU A 317 14.45 19.11 3.91
CA GLU A 317 15.86 18.94 4.32
C GLU A 317 16.09 17.65 5.13
N ALA A 318 16.85 16.73 4.55
CA ALA A 318 17.25 15.46 5.13
C ALA A 318 18.79 15.36 5.20
N VAL A 319 19.30 14.31 5.86
CA VAL A 319 20.73 13.99 5.83
C VAL A 319 20.96 12.92 4.78
N GLU A 320 21.76 13.23 3.76
CA GLU A 320 22.21 12.24 2.77
C GLU A 320 23.05 11.18 3.48
N GLN A 321 22.49 9.99 3.67
CA GLN A 321 23.28 8.82 4.02
C GLN A 321 23.87 8.27 2.74
N LEU A 322 25.17 8.51 2.54
CA LEU A 322 25.87 8.02 1.37
C LEU A 322 26.02 6.50 1.48
N ILE A 323 25.51 5.76 0.50
CA ILE A 323 25.61 4.30 0.46
C ILE A 323 27.02 3.93 0.02
N GLU A 324 27.99 3.96 0.94
CA GLU A 324 29.39 3.64 0.62
C GLU A 324 29.64 2.13 0.58
N VAL A 325 28.77 1.34 1.19
CA VAL A 325 28.88 -0.11 1.26
C VAL A 325 27.56 -0.74 0.80
N ALA A 326 27.65 -1.69 -0.11
CA ALA A 326 26.56 -2.56 -0.52
C ALA A 326 27.03 -4.01 -0.53
N PHE A 327 26.26 -4.91 -1.14
CA PHE A 327 26.58 -6.33 -1.23
C PHE A 327 26.17 -6.92 -2.57
N ASN A 328 26.79 -8.05 -2.92
CA ASN A 328 26.49 -8.82 -4.12
C ASN A 328 26.99 -10.25 -3.93
N ASN A 329 26.14 -11.27 -4.11
CA ASN A 329 26.51 -12.69 -3.97
C ASN A 329 27.30 -13.00 -2.68
N ASP A 330 26.71 -12.67 -1.53
CA ASP A 330 27.24 -12.93 -0.19
C ASP A 330 28.62 -12.31 0.11
N ILE A 331 29.01 -11.24 -0.59
CA ILE A 331 30.23 -10.46 -0.31
C ILE A 331 29.95 -8.95 -0.26
N LEU A 332 30.69 -8.23 0.57
CA LEU A 332 30.67 -6.77 0.58
C LEU A 332 31.25 -6.23 -0.70
N VAL A 333 30.59 -5.21 -1.25
CA VAL A 333 31.06 -4.40 -2.36
C VAL A 333 30.93 -2.92 -2.03
N GLY A 334 31.63 -2.04 -2.75
CA GLY A 334 31.37 -0.61 -2.66
C GLY A 334 29.90 -0.32 -3.03
N GLY A 335 29.21 0.47 -2.22
CA GLY A 335 27.87 0.95 -2.53
C GLY A 335 27.88 2.04 -3.62
N GLU A 336 26.71 2.58 -3.94
CA GLU A 336 26.52 3.49 -5.08
C GLU A 336 27.32 4.80 -4.94
N ASP A 337 27.46 5.31 -3.72
CA ASP A 337 28.19 6.55 -3.40
C ASP A 337 29.68 6.31 -3.08
N SER A 338 30.12 5.06 -3.17
CA SER A 338 31.52 4.70 -2.95
C SER A 338 32.42 5.13 -4.11
N GLN A 339 33.73 5.19 -3.85
CA GLN A 339 34.74 5.45 -4.89
C GLN A 339 34.81 4.37 -5.99
N LYS A 340 34.20 3.20 -5.77
CA LYS A 340 34.15 2.06 -6.72
C LYS A 340 32.88 1.22 -6.50
N PRO A 341 31.71 1.66 -7.00
CA PRO A 341 30.46 0.93 -6.78
C PRO A 341 30.46 -0.47 -7.41
N GLY A 342 30.05 -1.48 -6.66
CA GLY A 342 30.01 -2.89 -7.05
C GLY A 342 31.37 -3.61 -7.13
N PHE A 343 32.46 -2.99 -6.65
CA PHE A 343 33.75 -3.67 -6.50
C PHE A 343 33.90 -4.32 -5.13
N SER A 344 34.43 -5.53 -5.09
CA SER A 344 34.66 -6.32 -3.89
C SER A 344 35.46 -5.59 -2.83
N LEU A 345 35.03 -5.73 -1.58
CA LEU A 345 35.68 -5.18 -0.39
C LEU A 345 36.42 -6.27 0.39
N TYR A 346 37.50 -5.86 1.05
CA TYR A 346 38.45 -6.73 1.72
C TYR A 346 38.82 -6.21 3.10
N THR A 347 39.28 -7.11 3.96
CA THR A 347 39.90 -6.80 5.27
C THR A 347 41.33 -7.33 5.34
N PHE A 348 42.15 -6.74 6.21
CA PHE A 348 43.59 -7.01 6.33
C PHE A 348 43.94 -7.66 7.67
N ASP A 349 44.60 -8.81 7.66
CA ASP A 349 44.95 -9.57 8.88
C ASP A 349 45.81 -8.76 9.87
N ASN A 350 46.62 -7.83 9.37
CA ASN A 350 47.47 -6.99 10.24
C ASN A 350 46.71 -5.85 10.92
N ASP A 351 45.44 -5.59 10.59
CA ASP A 351 44.59 -4.64 11.33
C ASP A 351 43.96 -5.29 12.58
N ILE A 352 44.14 -6.61 12.77
CA ILE A 352 43.60 -7.33 13.93
C ILE A 352 44.32 -6.89 15.21
N GLY A 353 43.59 -6.21 16.09
CA GLY A 353 44.07 -5.76 17.40
C GLY A 353 44.81 -4.43 17.40
N SER A 354 44.68 -3.62 16.33
CA SER A 354 45.11 -2.22 16.32
C SER A 354 43.94 -1.25 16.42
N ASP A 355 44.22 -0.08 17.02
CA ASP A 355 43.28 1.06 17.03
C ASP A 355 43.25 1.72 15.63
N GLY A 356 42.61 1.05 14.67
CA GLY A 356 42.47 1.49 13.27
C GLY A 356 43.36 0.75 12.26
N SER A 357 43.54 1.36 11.08
CA SER A 357 44.21 0.78 9.91
C SER A 357 45.74 0.80 10.01
N ASN A 358 46.38 -0.36 9.83
CA ASN A 358 47.82 -0.48 9.57
C ASN A 358 48.17 -0.36 8.08
N CYS A 359 47.21 -0.51 7.16
CA CYS A 359 47.42 -0.26 5.73
C CYS A 359 47.44 1.24 5.39
N ASN A 360 48.63 1.84 5.45
CA ASN A 360 48.89 3.26 5.16
C ASN A 360 49.92 3.43 4.03
N ASP A 361 50.09 4.66 3.53
CA ASP A 361 51.05 5.02 2.49
C ASP A 361 51.03 4.07 1.27
N GLY A 362 52.17 3.42 0.97
CA GLY A 362 52.32 2.50 -0.17
C GLY A 362 51.46 1.23 -0.08
N CYS A 363 50.90 0.90 1.09
CA CYS A 363 49.89 -0.15 1.21
C CYS A 363 48.56 0.32 0.59
N ALA A 364 48.08 1.50 1.00
CA ALA A 364 46.83 2.10 0.52
C ALA A 364 46.83 2.39 -1.00
N VAL A 365 48.01 2.53 -1.62
CA VAL A 365 48.15 2.66 -3.09
C VAL A 365 47.78 1.38 -3.85
N ASN A 366 47.86 0.20 -3.20
CA ASN A 366 47.49 -1.09 -3.78
C ASN A 366 46.17 -1.63 -3.22
N TRP A 367 45.78 -1.13 -2.05
CA TRP A 367 44.53 -1.44 -1.34
C TRP A 367 43.84 -0.14 -0.92
N PRO A 368 43.16 0.57 -1.85
CA PRO A 368 42.52 1.84 -1.53
C PRO A 368 41.47 1.66 -0.41
N PRO A 369 41.52 2.45 0.67
CA PRO A 369 40.51 2.40 1.72
C PRO A 369 39.16 2.87 1.17
N LEU A 370 38.08 2.26 1.64
CA LEU A 370 36.74 2.79 1.44
C LEU A 370 36.54 3.99 2.37
N LEU A 371 36.59 5.20 1.82
CA LEU A 371 36.42 6.43 2.59
C LEU A 371 34.94 6.78 2.79
N VAL A 372 34.65 7.39 3.93
CA VAL A 372 33.32 7.87 4.34
C VAL A 372 33.34 9.39 4.36
N ALA A 373 32.34 10.04 3.76
CA ALA A 373 32.37 11.48 3.51
C ALA A 373 31.42 12.31 4.38
N ASP A 374 30.25 11.76 4.72
CA ASP A 374 29.23 12.36 5.60
C ASP A 374 29.58 12.23 7.10
N GLY A 375 30.40 11.23 7.45
CA GLY A 375 30.79 10.88 8.81
C GLY A 375 30.11 9.63 9.38
N VAL A 376 29.27 8.93 8.61
CA VAL A 376 28.53 7.72 9.02
C VAL A 376 28.59 6.67 7.91
N ALA A 377 29.36 5.60 8.12
CA ALA A 377 29.44 4.51 7.16
C ALA A 377 28.07 3.84 6.98
N SER A 378 27.49 3.92 5.77
CA SER A 378 26.09 3.52 5.53
C SER A 378 25.93 2.49 4.38
N GLY A 379 24.72 1.93 4.27
CA GLY A 379 24.30 1.01 3.21
C GLY A 379 24.18 -0.48 3.60
N VAL A 380 24.76 -0.88 4.74
CA VAL A 380 24.62 -2.23 5.33
C VAL A 380 24.72 -2.18 6.87
N PRO A 381 24.04 -3.07 7.63
CA PRO A 381 24.23 -3.19 9.09
C PRO A 381 25.67 -3.57 9.53
N ASN A 382 25.97 -3.38 10.81
CA ASN A 382 27.27 -3.62 11.46
C ASN A 382 28.45 -2.80 10.88
N LEU A 383 28.15 -1.65 10.28
CA LEU A 383 29.16 -0.67 9.90
C LEU A 383 29.56 0.25 11.05
N SER A 384 30.78 0.75 10.93
CA SER A 384 31.43 1.66 11.84
C SER A 384 32.44 2.50 11.06
N ILE A 385 32.97 3.54 11.68
CA ILE A 385 34.03 4.37 11.09
C ILE A 385 35.33 4.27 11.88
N ILE A 386 36.45 4.35 11.17
CA ILE A 386 37.78 4.51 11.76
C ILE A 386 38.48 5.77 11.24
N ASN A 387 39.21 6.46 12.12
CA ASN A 387 40.05 7.59 11.76
C ASN A 387 41.41 7.08 11.25
N ARG A 388 41.84 7.52 10.07
CA ARG A 388 43.13 7.16 9.47
C ARG A 388 44.24 8.14 9.87
N ASN A 389 45.50 7.71 9.74
CA ASN A 389 46.68 8.52 10.08
C ASN A 389 46.85 9.79 9.21
N ASP A 390 46.23 9.80 8.04
CA ASP A 390 46.19 10.93 7.09
C ASP A 390 45.07 11.95 7.40
N GLY A 391 44.21 11.66 8.39
CA GLY A 391 43.08 12.48 8.79
C GLY A 391 41.78 12.21 8.04
N THR A 392 41.73 11.19 7.18
CA THR A 392 40.48 10.75 6.52
C THR A 392 39.71 9.72 7.35
N THR A 393 38.40 9.63 7.11
CA THR A 393 37.51 8.63 7.72
C THR A 393 37.32 7.45 6.78
N GLN A 394 37.37 6.22 7.29
CA GLN A 394 37.21 4.99 6.51
C GLN A 394 36.12 4.10 7.12
N ALA A 395 35.31 3.48 6.24
CA ALA A 395 34.31 2.49 6.63
C ALA A 395 34.98 1.22 7.18
N ALA A 396 34.38 0.64 8.21
CA ALA A 396 34.81 -0.58 8.85
C ALA A 396 33.61 -1.47 9.18
N TYR A 397 33.66 -2.74 8.78
CA TYR A 397 32.62 -3.74 9.08
C TYR A 397 33.03 -4.56 10.30
N GLN A 398 32.18 -4.62 11.32
CA GLN A 398 32.51 -5.26 12.61
C GLN A 398 33.87 -4.80 13.18
N GLY A 399 34.14 -3.49 13.07
CA GLY A 399 35.40 -2.86 13.49
C GLY A 399 36.63 -3.14 12.60
N LYS A 400 36.52 -3.90 11.51
CA LYS A 400 37.62 -4.18 10.57
C LYS A 400 37.60 -3.17 9.40
N PRO A 401 38.67 -2.40 9.14
CA PRO A 401 38.70 -1.43 8.04
C PRO A 401 38.49 -2.09 6.67
N LEU A 402 37.66 -1.49 5.82
CA LEU A 402 37.29 -1.99 4.50
C LEU A 402 38.14 -1.36 3.39
N TYR A 403 38.63 -2.19 2.46
CA TYR A 403 39.48 -1.75 1.36
C TYR A 403 39.01 -2.34 0.03
N PHE A 404 39.14 -1.59 -1.05
CA PHE A 404 39.16 -2.13 -2.39
C PHE A 404 40.51 -2.76 -2.70
N TYR A 405 40.55 -3.70 -3.65
CA TYR A 405 41.81 -4.10 -4.29
C TYR A 405 42.05 -3.29 -5.58
N LYS A 406 43.32 -3.03 -5.90
CA LYS A 406 43.73 -2.40 -7.16
C LYS A 406 43.78 -3.36 -8.34
N GLY A 407 43.93 -4.67 -8.08
CA GLY A 407 43.96 -5.68 -9.14
C GLY A 407 42.58 -5.92 -9.76
N ASP A 408 41.52 -5.84 -8.95
CA ASP A 408 40.13 -5.97 -9.42
C ASP A 408 39.80 -4.85 -10.43
N THR A 409 39.73 -5.20 -11.71
CA THR A 409 39.42 -4.28 -12.82
C THR A 409 37.95 -4.29 -13.23
N GLU A 410 37.16 -5.27 -12.78
CA GLU A 410 35.74 -5.44 -13.11
C GLU A 410 34.92 -5.69 -11.82
N LYS A 411 33.65 -5.27 -11.81
CA LYS A 411 32.74 -5.46 -10.67
C LYS A 411 32.57 -6.95 -10.36
N GLY A 412 32.47 -7.31 -9.08
CA GLY A 412 32.34 -8.71 -8.63
C GLY A 412 33.58 -9.60 -8.85
N THR A 413 34.72 -9.08 -9.34
CA THR A 413 35.98 -9.83 -9.33
C THR A 413 36.60 -9.86 -7.93
N THR A 414 37.24 -10.97 -7.55
CA THR A 414 37.68 -11.24 -6.17
C THR A 414 39.18 -11.52 -6.06
N GLU A 415 39.99 -10.98 -6.97
CA GLU A 415 41.41 -11.36 -7.15
C GLU A 415 42.28 -11.03 -5.93
N GLY A 416 41.86 -10.04 -5.12
CA GLY A 416 42.51 -9.67 -3.88
C GLY A 416 42.59 -10.83 -2.87
N ALA A 417 41.63 -11.75 -2.89
CA ALA A 417 41.55 -12.90 -1.97
C ALA A 417 42.73 -13.88 -2.16
N ALA A 418 43.42 -13.83 -3.30
CA ALA A 418 44.62 -14.64 -3.55
C ALA A 418 45.90 -14.05 -2.94
N ILE A 419 45.85 -12.86 -2.34
CA ILE A 419 47.01 -12.16 -1.77
C ILE A 419 47.12 -12.48 -0.27
N ALA A 420 48.22 -13.09 0.13
CA ALA A 420 48.43 -13.51 1.53
C ALA A 420 48.32 -12.33 2.51
N GLY A 421 47.49 -12.51 3.54
CA GLY A 421 47.19 -11.52 4.57
C GLY A 421 45.94 -10.67 4.31
N TRP A 422 45.28 -10.85 3.16
CA TRP A 422 44.06 -10.15 2.76
C TRP A 422 42.93 -11.13 2.57
N ASN A 423 41.75 -10.80 3.10
CA ASN A 423 40.56 -11.65 3.04
C ASN A 423 39.45 -10.88 2.34
N LEU A 424 38.74 -11.56 1.43
CA LEU A 424 37.49 -11.05 0.89
C LEU A 424 36.50 -10.88 2.04
N GLN A 425 35.85 -9.73 2.13
CA GLN A 425 34.88 -9.49 3.18
C GLN A 425 33.55 -10.13 2.77
N GLU A 426 33.36 -11.37 3.19
CA GLU A 426 32.07 -12.05 3.10
C GLU A 426 30.99 -11.25 3.84
N TYR A 427 29.82 -11.24 3.24
CA TYR A 427 28.64 -10.51 3.66
C TYR A 427 27.41 -11.32 3.26
N GLY A 428 27.22 -12.43 3.94
CA GLY A 428 25.86 -12.97 4.07
C GLY A 428 25.06 -11.97 4.88
N LEU A 429 24.34 -11.06 4.23
CA LEU A 429 23.37 -10.12 4.85
C LEU A 429 22.40 -10.88 5.76
N PHE A 430 22.16 -12.14 5.40
CA PHE A 430 21.14 -12.98 5.97
C PHE A 430 21.66 -14.19 6.75
N GLY A 431 22.96 -14.50 6.68
CA GLY A 431 23.59 -15.63 7.38
C GLY A 431 22.67 -16.85 7.52
N ASP A 432 22.35 -17.49 6.39
CA ASP A 432 21.38 -18.58 6.19
C ASP A 432 19.93 -18.18 5.79
N ILE A 433 19.42 -16.96 6.04
CA ILE A 433 18.02 -16.59 5.70
C ILE A 433 17.79 -16.29 4.20
N VAL A 434 16.78 -16.93 3.59
CA VAL A 434 16.35 -16.70 2.20
C VAL A 434 15.00 -15.94 2.15
N PRO A 435 14.85 -14.84 1.38
CA PRO A 435 13.60 -14.06 1.29
C PRO A 435 12.41 -14.87 0.77
N LEU A 436 11.24 -14.75 1.42
CA LEU A 436 10.05 -15.54 1.08
C LEU A 436 9.48 -15.19 -0.30
N TYR A 437 9.56 -13.91 -0.69
CA TYR A 437 9.15 -13.41 -2.00
C TYR A 437 10.24 -12.54 -2.62
N THR A 438 10.37 -12.59 -3.95
CA THR A 438 11.37 -11.84 -4.71
C THR A 438 10.77 -11.35 -6.03
N SER A 439 11.54 -10.61 -6.84
CA SER A 439 11.16 -10.24 -8.21
C SER A 439 10.85 -11.44 -9.14
N SER A 440 11.19 -12.67 -8.73
CA SER A 440 10.83 -13.91 -9.45
C SER A 440 9.50 -14.54 -9.01
N THR A 441 8.87 -14.02 -7.94
CA THR A 441 7.59 -14.51 -7.42
C THR A 441 6.45 -14.21 -8.40
N ALA A 442 5.68 -15.23 -8.78
CA ALA A 442 4.50 -15.06 -9.62
C ALA A 442 3.40 -14.28 -8.86
N GLN A 443 2.83 -13.27 -9.52
CA GLN A 443 1.88 -12.32 -8.94
C GLN A 443 0.49 -12.45 -9.54
N GLU A 444 -0.54 -12.35 -8.69
CA GLU A 444 -1.92 -12.14 -9.14
C GLU A 444 -2.07 -10.73 -9.77
N HIS A 445 -2.98 -10.58 -10.74
CA HIS A 445 -3.20 -9.32 -11.46
C HIS A 445 -3.57 -8.16 -10.54
N ALA A 446 -3.30 -6.93 -10.98
CA ALA A 446 -3.63 -5.73 -10.21
C ALA A 446 -5.15 -5.55 -10.01
N LEU A 447 -5.54 -5.18 -8.79
CA LEU A 447 -6.92 -4.82 -8.44
C LEU A 447 -7.40 -3.56 -9.17
N ILE A 448 -6.49 -2.59 -9.29
CA ILE A 448 -6.71 -1.28 -9.89
C ILE A 448 -5.66 -1.14 -10.98
N TYR A 449 -6.10 -0.79 -12.18
CA TYR A 449 -5.23 -0.57 -13.33
C TYR A 449 -5.91 0.41 -14.29
N GLU A 450 -5.12 1.12 -15.08
CA GLU A 450 -5.65 2.11 -16.03
C GLU A 450 -5.76 1.50 -17.43
N THR A 451 -6.77 1.94 -18.17
CA THR A 451 -6.85 1.84 -19.63
C THR A 451 -6.76 3.25 -20.20
N ASN A 452 -6.57 3.37 -21.52
CA ASN A 452 -6.49 4.68 -22.19
C ASN A 452 -7.73 5.56 -21.96
N ASP A 453 -8.87 4.95 -21.62
CA ASP A 453 -10.19 5.57 -21.51
C ASP A 453 -10.84 5.47 -20.12
N ALA A 454 -10.25 4.75 -19.15
CA ALA A 454 -10.83 4.55 -17.83
C ALA A 454 -9.81 4.14 -16.76
N VAL A 455 -10.19 4.25 -15.48
CA VAL A 455 -9.58 3.47 -14.39
C VAL A 455 -10.47 2.26 -14.13
N VAL A 456 -9.88 1.07 -14.14
CA VAL A 456 -10.57 -0.17 -13.82
C VAL A 456 -10.34 -0.53 -12.35
N THR A 457 -11.38 -0.99 -11.66
CA THR A 457 -11.30 -1.56 -10.31
C THR A 457 -12.02 -2.89 -10.26
N LYS A 458 -11.30 -3.95 -9.90
CA LYS A 458 -11.79 -5.32 -9.69
C LYS A 458 -11.85 -5.64 -8.20
N PHE A 459 -12.95 -6.23 -7.74
CA PHE A 459 -13.09 -6.69 -6.36
C PHE A 459 -14.11 -7.84 -6.24
N ALA A 460 -14.20 -8.46 -5.08
CA ALA A 460 -15.23 -9.44 -4.74
C ALA A 460 -16.05 -9.04 -3.50
N ASP A 461 -17.26 -9.58 -3.41
CA ASP A 461 -18.14 -9.44 -2.25
C ASP A 461 -18.97 -10.72 -2.01
N ARG A 462 -19.57 -10.82 -0.82
CA ARG A 462 -20.50 -11.87 -0.40
C ARG A 462 -21.87 -11.33 0.01
N GLY A 463 -22.89 -12.18 -0.05
CA GLY A 463 -24.18 -11.89 0.57
C GLY A 463 -24.07 -11.70 2.10
N ARG A 464 -24.76 -10.69 2.63
CA ARG A 464 -24.85 -10.34 4.07
C ARG A 464 -26.30 -10.31 4.57
N ASP A 465 -26.47 -10.30 5.89
CA ASP A 465 -27.81 -10.34 6.51
C ASP A 465 -28.63 -9.04 6.35
N ARG A 466 -27.97 -7.89 6.50
CA ARG A 466 -28.57 -6.54 6.63
C ARG A 466 -27.69 -5.46 5.95
N HIS A 467 -28.09 -4.19 6.06
CA HIS A 467 -27.37 -3.02 5.55
C HIS A 467 -26.40 -2.43 6.59
N ALA A 468 -25.22 -1.93 6.18
CA ALA A 468 -24.10 -1.63 7.11
C ALA A 468 -24.35 -0.56 8.20
N LYS A 469 -25.45 0.19 8.11
CA LYS A 469 -25.81 1.27 9.05
C LYS A 469 -27.05 0.96 9.90
N GLU A 470 -27.63 -0.24 9.79
CA GLU A 470 -28.81 -0.63 10.59
C GLU A 470 -28.44 -1.09 12.01
N ASP A 471 -28.04 -0.15 12.85
CA ASP A 471 -27.67 -0.36 14.27
C ASP A 471 -28.83 -0.92 15.12
N GLN A 472 -30.08 -0.69 14.70
CA GLN A 472 -31.29 -1.11 15.40
C GLN A 472 -31.59 -2.62 15.30
N PHE A 473 -30.81 -3.41 14.55
CA PHE A 473 -31.07 -4.83 14.30
C PHE A 473 -30.07 -5.79 14.97
N GLN A 474 -30.56 -6.99 15.27
CA GLN A 474 -29.98 -7.92 16.27
C GLN A 474 -29.15 -9.06 15.69
N GLN A 475 -29.55 -9.50 14.51
CA GLN A 475 -29.02 -10.68 13.84
C GLN A 475 -28.50 -10.18 12.52
N TYR A 476 -27.20 -9.98 12.54
CA TYR A 476 -26.43 -9.48 11.44
C TYR A 476 -25.37 -10.55 11.19
N ASP A 477 -25.84 -11.66 10.61
CA ASP A 477 -24.97 -12.78 10.30
C ASP A 477 -24.10 -12.42 9.08
N HIS A 478 -22.80 -12.26 9.32
CA HIS A 478 -21.82 -12.03 8.25
C HIS A 478 -21.65 -13.25 7.35
N TYR A 479 -21.85 -14.45 7.88
CA TYR A 479 -21.58 -15.71 7.19
C TYR A 479 -22.78 -16.66 7.32
N LEU A 480 -23.89 -16.15 6.76
CA LEU A 480 -25.17 -16.82 6.59
C LEU A 480 -25.04 -18.28 6.16
N SER A 481 -25.95 -19.14 6.63
CA SER A 481 -25.90 -20.55 6.27
C SER A 481 -25.76 -20.78 4.75
N HIS A 482 -24.76 -21.59 4.40
CA HIS A 482 -24.26 -21.82 3.04
C HIS A 482 -23.60 -20.62 2.33
N TYR A 483 -22.95 -19.71 3.07
CA TYR A 483 -22.20 -18.55 2.54
C TYR A 483 -21.14 -18.87 1.46
N TRP A 484 -20.72 -20.13 1.33
CA TRP A 484 -19.73 -20.56 0.33
C TRP A 484 -20.34 -21.14 -0.96
N THR A 485 -21.68 -21.30 -1.06
CA THR A 485 -22.36 -21.70 -2.31
C THR A 485 -23.30 -20.60 -2.78
N HIS A 486 -23.16 -20.21 -4.04
CA HIS A 486 -24.06 -19.27 -4.72
C HIS A 486 -24.09 -17.84 -4.14
N ARG A 487 -23.24 -17.50 -3.15
CA ARG A 487 -23.28 -16.24 -2.38
C ARG A 487 -22.08 -15.31 -2.58
N THR A 488 -21.21 -15.59 -3.55
CA THR A 488 -20.14 -14.65 -3.93
C THR A 488 -20.42 -14.02 -5.28
N ALA A 489 -19.93 -12.78 -5.40
CA ALA A 489 -19.99 -11.98 -6.62
C ALA A 489 -18.61 -11.36 -6.88
N ARG A 490 -18.28 -11.21 -8.16
CA ARG A 490 -17.05 -10.58 -8.66
C ARG A 490 -17.44 -9.37 -9.48
N TYR A 491 -16.77 -8.24 -9.26
CA TYR A 491 -17.13 -6.94 -9.81
C TYR A 491 -15.97 -6.37 -10.62
N LYS A 492 -16.31 -5.66 -11.69
CA LYS A 492 -15.40 -4.86 -12.52
C LYS A 492 -16.05 -3.51 -12.76
N PHE A 493 -15.46 -2.45 -12.23
CA PHE A 493 -15.87 -1.07 -12.40
C PHE A 493 -14.91 -0.44 -13.39
N THR A 494 -15.39 -0.03 -14.56
CA THR A 494 -14.63 0.72 -15.57
C THR A 494 -15.09 2.18 -15.48
N ASP A 495 -14.31 3.00 -14.78
CA ASP A 495 -14.62 4.41 -14.53
C ASP A 495 -13.97 5.30 -15.59
N TYR A 496 -14.77 5.69 -16.58
CA TYR A 496 -14.33 6.57 -17.67
C TYR A 496 -14.11 8.02 -17.20
N VAL A 497 -14.65 8.41 -16.04
CA VAL A 497 -14.50 9.78 -15.49
C VAL A 497 -13.05 10.10 -15.16
N ALA A 498 -12.24 9.08 -14.87
CA ALA A 498 -10.80 9.21 -14.65
C ALA A 498 -10.04 9.72 -15.88
N LYS A 499 -10.57 9.51 -17.10
CA LYS A 499 -9.94 9.88 -18.39
C LYS A 499 -10.90 10.74 -19.23
N GLY A 500 -11.55 11.73 -18.59
CA GLY A 500 -12.39 12.73 -19.26
C GLY A 500 -13.77 12.24 -19.75
N GLY A 501 -14.12 10.97 -19.53
CA GLY A 501 -15.45 10.42 -19.76
C GLY A 501 -16.49 10.92 -18.76
N SER A 502 -17.75 10.48 -18.92
CA SER A 502 -18.89 10.92 -18.10
C SER A 502 -19.69 9.77 -17.48
N SER A 503 -19.09 8.57 -17.40
CA SER A 503 -19.78 7.38 -16.89
C SER A 503 -18.86 6.37 -16.23
N ILE A 504 -19.46 5.50 -15.42
CA ILE A 504 -18.85 4.29 -14.88
C ILE A 504 -19.67 3.11 -15.42
N LEU A 505 -19.02 2.22 -16.17
CA LEU A 505 -19.59 0.91 -16.51
C LEU A 505 -19.29 -0.04 -15.36
N ILE A 506 -20.33 -0.64 -14.81
CA ILE A 506 -20.23 -1.57 -13.68
C ILE A 506 -20.72 -2.91 -14.17
N GLU A 507 -19.83 -3.90 -14.22
CA GLU A 507 -20.13 -5.28 -14.55
C GLU A 507 -19.92 -6.17 -13.34
N TRP A 508 -20.76 -7.18 -13.16
CA TRP A 508 -20.54 -8.19 -12.12
C TRP A 508 -21.03 -9.57 -12.51
N VAL A 509 -20.37 -10.59 -11.95
CA VAL A 509 -20.73 -12.00 -12.11
C VAL A 509 -21.06 -12.58 -10.75
N THR A 510 -22.29 -13.07 -10.60
CA THR A 510 -22.72 -13.83 -9.43
C THR A 510 -22.59 -15.33 -9.68
N GLN A 511 -22.41 -16.11 -8.62
CA GLN A 511 -22.41 -17.58 -8.70
C GLN A 511 -23.77 -18.22 -9.03
N TRP A 512 -24.87 -17.46 -8.96
CA TRP A 512 -26.22 -17.94 -9.23
C TRP A 512 -27.13 -16.79 -9.68
N GLN A 513 -28.23 -17.11 -10.36
CA GLN A 513 -29.15 -16.11 -10.89
C GLN A 513 -29.79 -15.27 -9.78
N LEU A 514 -29.85 -13.95 -9.99
CA LEU A 514 -30.60 -13.02 -9.15
C LEU A 514 -32.10 -12.95 -9.53
N GLU A 515 -32.97 -12.82 -8.53
CA GLU A 515 -34.41 -12.55 -8.67
C GLU A 515 -34.70 -11.06 -8.81
N ALA A 516 -34.10 -10.25 -7.94
CA ALA A 516 -34.11 -8.79 -7.99
C ALA A 516 -32.72 -8.29 -8.35
N LEU A 517 -32.63 -7.37 -9.31
CA LEU A 517 -31.35 -6.88 -9.86
C LEU A 517 -30.90 -5.62 -9.11
N GLU A 518 -30.96 -5.65 -7.78
CA GLU A 518 -30.80 -4.46 -6.96
C GLU A 518 -29.33 -3.97 -6.91
N PHE A 519 -29.08 -2.87 -7.59
CA PHE A 519 -27.85 -2.08 -7.50
C PHE A 519 -28.19 -0.71 -6.90
N ARG A 520 -27.69 -0.39 -5.71
CA ARG A 520 -27.88 0.91 -5.04
C ARG A 520 -26.58 1.72 -5.02
N ALA A 521 -26.70 3.01 -5.29
CA ALA A 521 -25.60 3.97 -5.17
C ALA A 521 -26.12 5.36 -4.76
N TRP A 522 -25.22 6.17 -4.21
CA TRP A 522 -25.47 7.53 -3.70
C TRP A 522 -26.38 7.56 -2.48
N TYR A 523 -25.78 7.60 -1.29
CA TYR A 523 -26.50 7.60 -0.02
C TYR A 523 -27.43 8.83 0.16
N SER A 524 -28.55 8.63 0.85
CA SER A 524 -29.60 9.63 1.04
C SER A 524 -29.95 9.89 2.51
N GLY A 525 -30.10 8.83 3.32
CA GLY A 525 -30.39 8.93 4.76
C GLY A 525 -31.70 9.66 5.12
N MET A 526 -32.61 9.86 4.16
CA MET A 526 -33.75 10.77 4.32
C MET A 526 -34.81 10.22 5.27
N ASN A 527 -35.14 8.93 5.14
CA ASN A 527 -36.18 8.21 5.87
C ASN A 527 -35.62 6.98 6.60
N THR A 528 -34.61 6.30 6.05
CA THR A 528 -33.89 5.18 6.70
C THR A 528 -32.38 5.28 6.48
N VAL A 529 -31.60 4.67 7.38
CA VAL A 529 -30.13 4.52 7.30
C VAL A 529 -29.65 3.63 6.14
N ALA A 530 -30.58 3.05 5.37
CA ALA A 530 -30.30 2.21 4.20
C ALA A 530 -30.87 2.79 2.89
N GLU A 531 -31.28 4.06 2.90
CA GLU A 531 -31.88 4.75 1.76
C GLU A 531 -30.83 5.42 0.87
N TYR A 532 -30.97 5.19 -0.44
CA TYR A 532 -30.10 5.70 -1.49
C TYR A 532 -30.94 6.48 -2.52
N HIS A 533 -30.35 7.51 -3.13
CA HIS A 533 -30.98 8.27 -4.22
C HIS A 533 -30.94 7.52 -5.56
N GLY A 534 -29.93 6.67 -5.78
CA GLY A 534 -29.83 5.80 -6.94
C GLY A 534 -30.24 4.37 -6.61
N ASN A 535 -31.39 3.94 -7.13
CA ASN A 535 -31.73 2.51 -7.24
C ASN A 535 -31.82 2.17 -8.74
N TYR A 536 -30.82 1.44 -9.23
CA TYR A 536 -30.61 1.20 -10.65
C TYR A 536 -31.17 -0.12 -11.15
N GLU A 537 -31.93 -0.88 -10.35
CA GLU A 537 -32.56 -2.15 -10.77
C GLU A 537 -33.25 -2.08 -12.16
N PRO A 538 -34.03 -1.03 -12.50
CA PRO A 538 -34.67 -0.93 -13.83
C PRO A 538 -33.69 -0.74 -15.00
N ASN A 539 -32.43 -0.42 -14.71
CA ASN A 539 -31.35 -0.14 -15.66
C ASN A 539 -30.34 -1.29 -15.74
N VAL A 540 -30.39 -2.28 -14.84
CA VAL A 540 -29.49 -3.44 -14.88
C VAL A 540 -29.84 -4.36 -16.06
N VAL A 541 -28.82 -4.75 -16.82
CA VAL A 541 -28.93 -5.67 -17.94
C VAL A 541 -28.34 -7.03 -17.54
N THR A 542 -29.12 -8.10 -17.67
CA THR A 542 -28.59 -9.47 -17.64
C THR A 542 -27.85 -9.74 -18.95
N VAL A 543 -26.52 -9.85 -18.89
CA VAL A 543 -25.64 -9.99 -20.05
C VAL A 543 -25.59 -11.43 -20.55
N GLY A 544 -25.51 -12.41 -19.65
CA GLY A 544 -25.41 -13.82 -20.03
C GLY A 544 -25.35 -14.82 -18.88
N HIS A 545 -25.18 -16.09 -19.25
CA HIS A 545 -25.12 -17.25 -18.36
C HIS A 545 -24.04 -18.24 -18.80
N GLY A 546 -23.25 -18.76 -17.86
CA GLY A 546 -22.30 -19.84 -18.08
C GLY A 546 -21.13 -19.83 -17.09
N SER A 547 -19.90 -19.75 -17.61
CA SER A 547 -18.67 -19.56 -16.83
C SER A 547 -17.90 -18.35 -17.34
N TYR A 548 -17.28 -17.61 -16.42
CA TYR A 548 -16.53 -16.38 -16.70
C TYR A 548 -15.14 -16.43 -16.07
N ASP A 549 -14.13 -15.92 -16.78
CA ASP A 549 -12.79 -15.66 -16.22
C ASP A 549 -12.78 -14.46 -15.26
N ASP A 550 -11.60 -13.97 -14.87
CA ASP A 550 -11.44 -12.84 -13.94
C ASP A 550 -11.83 -11.48 -14.54
N ASP A 551 -11.63 -11.30 -15.85
CA ASP A 551 -12.07 -10.10 -16.58
C ASP A 551 -13.58 -10.08 -16.85
N LEU A 552 -14.30 -11.05 -16.28
CA LEU A 552 -15.72 -11.29 -16.45
C LEU A 552 -16.07 -11.53 -17.93
N VAL A 553 -15.13 -12.07 -18.71
CA VAL A 553 -15.34 -12.50 -20.09
C VAL A 553 -15.85 -13.94 -20.08
N GLN A 554 -16.80 -14.24 -20.97
CA GLN A 554 -17.45 -15.55 -20.98
C GLN A 554 -16.54 -16.60 -21.62
N THR A 555 -16.02 -17.52 -20.81
CA THR A 555 -15.19 -18.66 -21.27
C THR A 555 -16.03 -19.87 -21.68
N SER A 556 -17.26 -19.99 -21.18
CA SER A 556 -18.19 -21.07 -21.54
C SER A 556 -19.65 -20.66 -21.39
N THR A 557 -20.53 -21.24 -22.21
CA THR A 557 -22.00 -21.17 -22.04
C THR A 557 -22.55 -22.21 -21.08
N SER A 558 -21.68 -23.07 -20.53
CA SER A 558 -21.97 -24.01 -19.43
C SER A 558 -21.37 -23.50 -18.12
N GLY A 559 -21.96 -23.89 -16.99
CA GLY A 559 -21.71 -23.32 -15.66
C GLY A 559 -23.02 -22.74 -15.12
N ASP A 560 -23.00 -22.26 -13.87
CA ASP A 560 -24.18 -21.71 -13.17
C ASP A 560 -24.07 -20.20 -12.90
N GLN A 561 -23.02 -19.54 -13.41
CA GLN A 561 -22.75 -18.12 -13.17
C GLN A 561 -23.59 -17.23 -14.10
N TYR A 562 -23.96 -16.03 -13.62
CA TYR A 562 -24.72 -15.03 -14.37
C TYR A 562 -23.98 -13.69 -14.37
N LYS A 563 -23.83 -13.07 -15.55
CA LYS A 563 -23.24 -11.74 -15.70
C LYS A 563 -24.33 -10.67 -15.83
N TYR A 564 -24.10 -9.55 -15.16
CA TYR A 564 -24.93 -8.35 -15.17
C TYR A 564 -24.08 -7.13 -15.48
N SER A 565 -24.71 -6.07 -15.99
CA SER A 565 -24.09 -4.76 -16.11
C SER A 565 -25.05 -3.61 -15.90
N VAL A 566 -24.52 -2.46 -15.48
CA VAL A 566 -25.21 -1.17 -15.41
C VAL A 566 -24.23 -0.04 -15.72
N THR A 567 -24.72 1.08 -16.24
CA THR A 567 -23.91 2.28 -16.45
C THR A 567 -24.46 3.40 -15.59
N ILE A 568 -23.61 3.98 -14.74
CA ILE A 568 -23.91 5.19 -13.96
C ILE A 568 -23.27 6.36 -14.70
N ASN A 569 -24.01 7.45 -14.91
CA ASN A 569 -23.57 8.63 -15.66
C ASN A 569 -24.00 9.95 -15.00
N GLU A 570 -24.36 9.89 -13.72
CA GLU A 570 -24.86 11.00 -12.92
C GLU A 570 -24.39 10.85 -11.47
N PHE A 571 -23.97 11.96 -10.87
CA PHE A 571 -23.82 12.11 -9.43
C PHE A 571 -25.18 12.45 -8.84
N ARG A 572 -25.51 11.87 -7.67
CA ARG A 572 -26.70 12.25 -6.90
C ARG A 572 -26.29 12.79 -5.55
N GLY A 573 -26.37 14.11 -5.40
CA GLY A 573 -25.99 14.79 -4.17
C GLY A 573 -26.92 14.44 -3.01
N LEU A 574 -26.42 14.58 -1.78
CA LEU A 574 -27.14 14.22 -0.56
C LEU A 574 -28.51 14.94 -0.42
N ASN A 575 -28.66 16.13 -1.00
CA ASN A 575 -29.92 16.89 -1.05
C ASN A 575 -30.89 16.47 -2.17
N GLY A 576 -30.53 15.47 -2.99
CA GLY A 576 -31.26 15.03 -4.17
C GLY A 576 -30.96 15.81 -5.45
N SER A 577 -29.87 16.61 -5.49
CA SER A 577 -29.36 17.17 -6.74
C SER A 577 -28.92 16.06 -7.69
N ILE A 578 -28.96 16.34 -8.99
CA ILE A 578 -28.44 15.47 -10.04
C ILE A 578 -27.45 16.31 -10.83
N GLU A 579 -26.20 15.87 -10.87
CA GLU A 579 -25.07 16.57 -11.47
C GLU A 579 -24.27 15.58 -12.33
N THR A 580 -23.34 16.07 -13.14
CA THR A 580 -22.39 15.21 -13.85
C THR A 580 -21.46 14.51 -12.87
N LEU A 581 -20.96 13.33 -13.25
CA LEU A 581 -19.88 12.71 -12.51
C LEU A 581 -18.61 13.58 -12.59
N SER A 582 -17.78 13.54 -11.56
CA SER A 582 -16.52 14.28 -11.49
C SER A 582 -15.53 13.58 -10.56
N ILE A 583 -14.24 13.70 -10.87
CA ILE A 583 -13.15 13.09 -10.10
C ILE A 583 -13.23 13.53 -8.63
N GLY A 584 -13.06 12.59 -7.71
CA GLY A 584 -13.09 12.82 -6.26
C GLY A 584 -14.49 12.77 -5.62
N GLN A 585 -15.56 12.57 -6.38
CA GLN A 585 -16.88 12.26 -5.80
C GLN A 585 -16.84 10.89 -5.10
N HIS A 586 -17.48 10.80 -3.94
CA HIS A 586 -17.59 9.57 -3.17
C HIS A 586 -18.90 8.85 -3.47
N MET A 587 -18.82 7.66 -4.08
CA MET A 587 -19.97 6.84 -4.41
C MET A 587 -20.11 5.71 -3.38
N GLU A 588 -20.97 5.92 -2.37
CA GLU A 588 -21.43 4.83 -1.52
C GLU A 588 -22.29 3.88 -2.36
N ILE A 589 -21.92 2.59 -2.38
CA ILE A 589 -22.59 1.54 -3.15
C ILE A 589 -22.99 0.36 -2.26
N GLU A 590 -24.07 -0.32 -2.63
CA GLU A 590 -24.41 -1.64 -2.10
C GLU A 590 -25.12 -2.48 -3.18
N VAL A 591 -24.65 -3.71 -3.40
CA VAL A 591 -25.19 -4.60 -4.44
C VAL A 591 -25.70 -5.89 -3.82
N SER A 592 -27.03 -6.06 -3.81
CA SER A 592 -27.68 -7.17 -3.11
C SER A 592 -27.67 -8.46 -3.93
N GLN A 593 -27.59 -9.60 -3.25
CA GLN A 593 -27.48 -10.93 -3.85
C GLN A 593 -28.78 -11.75 -3.66
N PHE A 594 -29.92 -11.15 -4.00
CA PHE A 594 -31.25 -11.80 -3.92
C PHE A 594 -31.37 -12.94 -4.94
N LEU A 595 -31.15 -14.19 -4.51
CA LEU A 595 -31.09 -15.33 -5.43
C LEU A 595 -32.47 -15.79 -5.93
N LEU A 596 -32.58 -16.03 -7.24
CA LEU A 596 -33.75 -16.65 -7.85
C LEU A 596 -33.84 -18.14 -7.50
N GLY A 597 -34.90 -18.51 -6.79
CA GLY A 597 -35.17 -19.92 -6.47
C GLY A 597 -34.10 -20.56 -5.58
N VAL A 598 -33.57 -19.79 -4.62
CA VAL A 598 -32.62 -20.15 -3.55
C VAL A 598 -32.37 -21.65 -3.41
N PRO A 599 -31.22 -22.18 -3.87
CA PRO A 599 -30.92 -23.61 -3.82
C PRO A 599 -30.77 -24.15 -2.39
N GLU A 600 -30.07 -23.42 -1.52
CA GLU A 600 -29.90 -23.70 -0.10
C GLU A 600 -29.78 -22.39 0.70
N GLY A 601 -29.96 -22.43 2.03
CA GLY A 601 -29.98 -21.23 2.87
C GLY A 601 -31.35 -20.51 2.87
N ARG A 602 -31.33 -19.18 2.97
CA ARG A 602 -32.52 -18.30 3.09
C ARG A 602 -32.71 -17.44 1.84
N SER A 603 -33.80 -16.66 1.76
CA SER A 603 -34.12 -15.89 0.54
C SER A 603 -33.37 -14.56 0.36
N ASN A 604 -33.16 -13.80 1.44
CA ASN A 604 -32.74 -12.40 1.34
C ASN A 604 -31.27 -12.20 1.71
N TYR A 605 -30.53 -11.49 0.86
CA TYR A 605 -29.11 -11.16 1.02
C TYR A 605 -28.83 -9.76 0.49
N TYR A 606 -28.23 -8.92 1.34
CA TYR A 606 -27.75 -7.59 0.94
C TYR A 606 -26.25 -7.65 0.63
N GLY A 607 -25.72 -6.61 -0.02
CA GLY A 607 -24.28 -6.50 -0.30
C GLY A 607 -23.49 -5.91 0.85
N THR A 608 -22.16 -5.86 0.69
CA THR A 608 -21.27 -4.97 1.43
C THR A 608 -21.43 -3.53 0.96
N THR A 609 -21.38 -2.62 1.92
CA THR A 609 -21.47 -1.17 1.68
C THR A 609 -20.06 -0.64 1.47
N TYR A 610 -19.69 -0.37 0.22
CA TYR A 610 -18.37 0.16 -0.14
C TYR A 610 -18.45 1.66 -0.42
N LEU A 611 -17.31 2.36 -0.27
CA LEU A 611 -17.16 3.75 -0.69
C LEU A 611 -16.16 3.81 -1.85
N TYR A 612 -16.66 3.92 -3.07
CA TYR A 612 -15.86 4.04 -4.28
C TYR A 612 -15.45 5.49 -4.53
N GLN A 613 -14.22 5.71 -5.02
CA GLN A 613 -13.70 7.04 -5.35
C GLN A 613 -13.75 7.28 -6.86
N VAL A 614 -14.74 8.06 -7.31
CA VAL A 614 -14.93 8.37 -8.74
C VAL A 614 -13.68 9.04 -9.31
N GLY A 615 -13.25 8.58 -10.48
CA GLY A 615 -12.08 9.06 -11.18
C GLY A 615 -10.73 8.68 -10.58
N LYS A 616 -10.70 7.89 -9.50
CA LYS A 616 -9.47 7.45 -8.82
C LYS A 616 -9.31 5.94 -8.72
N GLY A 617 -10.42 5.19 -8.81
CA GLY A 617 -10.42 3.75 -8.59
C GLY A 617 -10.28 3.36 -7.11
N GLY A 618 -10.47 2.06 -6.87
CA GLY A 618 -10.35 1.47 -5.53
C GLY A 618 -11.52 1.75 -4.59
N MET A 619 -11.43 1.16 -3.40
CA MET A 619 -12.41 1.28 -2.32
C MET A 619 -11.76 1.93 -1.10
N ALA A 620 -12.38 2.97 -0.56
CA ALA A 620 -11.93 3.62 0.66
C ALA A 620 -12.63 3.02 1.90
N PRO A 621 -11.90 2.71 2.99
CA PRO A 621 -12.53 2.50 4.30
C PRO A 621 -13.21 3.79 4.75
N TRP A 622 -14.43 3.69 5.27
CA TRP A 622 -15.30 4.85 5.50
C TRP A 622 -15.79 5.00 6.95
N LYS A 623 -16.08 6.25 7.32
CA LYS A 623 -16.80 6.67 8.53
C LYS A 623 -18.03 7.49 8.16
N ALA A 624 -19.11 7.30 8.90
CA ALA A 624 -20.32 8.12 8.82
C ALA A 624 -20.08 9.53 9.40
N VAL A 625 -20.66 10.55 8.76
CA VAL A 625 -20.63 11.95 9.20
C VAL A 625 -22.06 12.52 9.27
N GLY A 626 -22.32 13.34 10.28
CA GLY A 626 -23.65 13.88 10.59
C GLY A 626 -24.44 13.02 11.57
N ASP A 627 -25.66 13.45 11.85
CA ASP A 627 -26.63 12.83 12.76
C ASP A 627 -27.85 12.42 11.92
N PHE A 628 -28.21 11.14 11.94
CA PHE A 628 -29.33 10.63 11.15
C PHE A 628 -30.67 11.31 11.46
N ASP A 629 -30.94 11.70 12.72
CA ASP A 629 -32.17 12.39 13.11
C ASP A 629 -32.16 13.88 12.70
N ASP A 630 -31.00 14.52 12.65
CA ASP A 630 -30.87 15.89 12.13
C ASP A 630 -30.82 15.90 10.59
N LYS A 631 -31.99 16.10 9.98
CA LYS A 631 -32.12 16.21 8.52
C LYS A 631 -31.45 17.45 7.90
N SER A 632 -30.91 18.38 8.69
CA SER A 632 -30.05 19.48 8.22
C SER A 632 -28.55 19.13 8.23
N SER A 633 -28.18 18.02 8.86
CA SER A 633 -26.82 17.48 8.86
C SER A 633 -26.57 16.57 7.63
N GLU A 634 -25.39 15.95 7.62
CA GLU A 634 -25.02 14.92 6.63
C GLU A 634 -25.70 13.55 6.82
N ARG A 635 -26.46 13.34 7.91
CA ARG A 635 -27.33 12.15 8.12
C ARG A 635 -26.63 10.78 7.98
N GLU A 636 -25.40 10.67 8.48
CA GLU A 636 -24.55 9.47 8.35
C GLU A 636 -24.10 9.19 6.92
N ASN A 637 -23.85 10.24 6.13
CA ASN A 637 -23.17 10.14 4.84
C ASN A 637 -21.75 9.57 5.02
N SER A 638 -21.31 8.71 4.11
CA SER A 638 -19.98 8.09 4.20
C SER A 638 -18.89 9.00 3.68
N HIS A 639 -17.85 9.19 4.50
CA HIS A 639 -16.59 9.85 4.15
C HIS A 639 -15.44 8.87 4.30
N PRO A 640 -14.36 8.99 3.50
CA PRO A 640 -13.16 8.20 3.72
C PRO A 640 -12.59 8.46 5.12
N ILE A 641 -12.12 7.40 5.77
CA ILE A 641 -11.28 7.52 6.97
C ILE A 641 -9.94 8.14 6.52
N ALA A 642 -9.35 9.02 7.33
CA ALA A 642 -8.06 9.60 7.01
C ALA A 642 -6.94 8.53 7.04
N LYS A 643 -5.95 8.62 6.14
CA LYS A 643 -4.97 7.54 5.89
C LYS A 643 -4.25 7.04 7.15
N GLN A 644 -3.95 7.91 8.11
CA GLN A 644 -3.32 7.53 9.39
C GLN A 644 -4.15 6.54 10.23
N GLY A 645 -5.46 6.38 9.97
CA GLY A 645 -6.30 5.36 10.58
C GLY A 645 -6.36 4.03 9.82
N TRP A 646 -5.65 3.91 8.68
CA TRP A 646 -5.67 2.73 7.82
C TRP A 646 -4.68 1.68 8.35
N LEU A 647 -4.99 1.06 9.49
CA LEU A 647 -4.08 0.15 10.18
C LEU A 647 -3.59 -1.02 9.29
N GLY A 648 -4.39 -1.45 8.32
CA GLY A 648 -4.02 -2.46 7.32
C GLY A 648 -3.82 -1.93 5.90
N GLY A 649 -3.51 -0.64 5.72
CA GLY A 649 -3.46 -0.02 4.40
C GLY A 649 -4.81 -0.12 3.68
N ASN A 650 -4.80 -0.44 2.38
CA ASN A 650 -6.02 -0.63 1.58
C ASN A 650 -6.87 -1.85 2.01
N THR A 651 -6.33 -2.78 2.81
CA THR A 651 -7.13 -3.89 3.39
C THR A 651 -8.02 -3.45 4.55
N THR A 652 -7.84 -2.21 5.04
CA THR A 652 -8.53 -1.69 6.22
C THR A 652 -10.05 -1.71 6.04
N LEU A 653 -10.75 -2.19 7.06
CA LEU A 653 -12.20 -2.21 7.16
C LEU A 653 -12.74 -0.86 7.64
N SER A 654 -13.86 -0.44 7.07
CA SER A 654 -14.67 0.69 7.56
C SER A 654 -15.05 0.55 9.04
N TYR A 655 -15.41 1.68 9.65
CA TYR A 655 -16.05 1.70 10.97
C TYR A 655 -17.35 0.88 10.93
N GLN A 656 -17.70 0.29 12.08
CA GLN A 656 -18.82 -0.62 12.19
C GLN A 656 -20.00 0.07 12.86
N TYR A 657 -21.09 0.21 12.11
CA TYR A 657 -22.33 0.85 12.56
C TYR A 657 -23.44 -0.16 12.86
N THR A 658 -23.23 -1.42 12.53
CA THR A 658 -24.17 -2.56 12.65
C THR A 658 -24.39 -3.07 14.09
N ASN A 659 -23.72 -2.47 15.08
CA ASN A 659 -23.80 -2.83 16.51
C ASN A 659 -23.48 -4.32 16.84
N GLU A 660 -22.46 -4.91 16.20
CA GLU A 660 -22.01 -6.30 16.47
C GLU A 660 -20.60 -6.29 17.13
N PRO A 661 -20.47 -6.02 18.44
CA PRO A 661 -19.17 -5.72 19.06
C PRO A 661 -18.22 -6.93 19.15
N ASN A 662 -18.61 -8.12 18.67
CA ASN A 662 -17.80 -9.34 18.71
C ASN A 662 -17.34 -9.86 17.33
N ASP A 663 -17.88 -9.36 16.22
CA ASP A 663 -17.61 -9.91 14.87
C ASP A 663 -16.60 -9.07 14.07
N HIS A 664 -15.77 -8.32 14.79
CA HIS A 664 -14.78 -7.39 14.24
C HIS A 664 -13.74 -8.07 13.35
N PHE A 665 -13.37 -9.32 13.61
CA PHE A 665 -12.20 -10.01 13.05
C PHE A 665 -12.50 -11.06 11.97
N MET A 666 -13.76 -11.18 11.54
CA MET A 666 -14.18 -12.19 10.54
C MET A 666 -14.34 -11.65 9.12
N GLN A 667 -14.09 -10.36 8.87
CA GLN A 667 -14.44 -9.71 7.61
C GLN A 667 -13.38 -9.90 6.50
N MET A 668 -13.85 -9.89 5.26
CA MET A 668 -13.01 -9.76 4.07
C MET A 668 -12.33 -8.39 4.04
N ALA A 669 -11.07 -8.32 3.61
CA ALA A 669 -10.39 -7.06 3.31
C ALA A 669 -11.22 -6.16 2.36
N THR A 670 -11.20 -4.84 2.59
CA THR A 670 -11.97 -3.87 1.77
C THR A 670 -11.58 -3.88 0.29
N ASN A 671 -10.34 -4.27 -0.02
CA ASN A 671 -9.79 -4.40 -1.36
C ASN A 671 -9.74 -5.86 -1.87
N LEU A 672 -10.55 -6.79 -1.34
CA LEU A 672 -10.48 -8.22 -1.71
C LEU A 672 -10.64 -8.44 -3.23
N SER A 673 -9.71 -9.19 -3.84
CA SER A 673 -9.69 -9.45 -5.28
C SER A 673 -10.91 -10.22 -5.77
N SER A 674 -11.33 -9.93 -7.01
CA SER A 674 -12.27 -10.74 -7.81
C SER A 674 -11.85 -12.21 -7.88
N LEU A 675 -10.55 -12.50 -7.89
CA LEU A 675 -10.01 -13.86 -7.85
C LEU A 675 -10.28 -14.57 -6.51
N ASN A 676 -10.29 -13.82 -5.41
CA ASN A 676 -10.12 -14.37 -4.06
C ASN A 676 -11.42 -14.49 -3.26
N GLY A 677 -12.49 -13.77 -3.63
CA GLY A 677 -13.80 -13.85 -2.96
C GLY A 677 -14.33 -15.26 -2.70
N GLN A 678 -14.30 -16.13 -3.72
CA GLN A 678 -14.77 -17.51 -3.57
C GLN A 678 -13.79 -18.41 -2.81
N ALA A 679 -12.48 -18.21 -2.99
CA ALA A 679 -11.45 -18.95 -2.26
C ALA A 679 -11.52 -18.64 -0.76
N PHE A 680 -11.72 -17.36 -0.40
CA PHE A 680 -11.90 -16.89 0.97
C PHE A 680 -13.06 -17.60 1.68
N VAL A 681 -14.26 -17.64 1.09
CA VAL A 681 -15.42 -18.31 1.75
C VAL A 681 -15.25 -19.82 1.83
N LEU A 682 -14.57 -20.45 0.86
CA LEU A 682 -14.24 -21.87 0.93
C LEU A 682 -13.18 -22.16 2.01
N GLY A 683 -12.21 -21.25 2.21
CA GLY A 683 -11.23 -21.34 3.29
C GLY A 683 -11.85 -21.15 4.66
N ARG A 684 -12.76 -20.18 4.79
CA ARG A 684 -13.55 -19.98 6.01
C ARG A 684 -14.37 -21.22 6.35
N ARG A 685 -14.98 -21.88 5.36
CA ARG A 685 -15.68 -23.14 5.57
C ARG A 685 -14.77 -24.21 6.19
N ILE A 686 -13.51 -24.33 5.71
CA ILE A 686 -12.52 -25.24 6.31
C ILE A 686 -12.20 -24.84 7.76
N HIS A 687 -11.99 -23.54 8.04
CA HIS A 687 -11.70 -23.02 9.37
C HIS A 687 -12.77 -23.39 10.43
N HIS A 688 -14.04 -23.36 10.03
CA HIS A 688 -15.21 -23.68 10.86
C HIS A 688 -15.62 -25.16 10.84
N THR A 689 -14.95 -26.01 10.07
CA THR A 689 -15.31 -27.43 9.96
C THR A 689 -14.55 -28.30 10.98
N SER A 690 -15.29 -29.21 11.61
CA SER A 690 -14.78 -30.32 12.41
C SER A 690 -14.09 -31.37 11.54
N PHE A 691 -12.79 -31.61 11.75
CA PHE A 691 -12.02 -32.66 11.07
C PHE A 691 -12.29 -34.08 11.65
N VAL A 692 -13.09 -34.18 12.70
CA VAL A 692 -13.54 -35.46 13.26
C VAL A 692 -14.82 -35.94 12.57
N ASP A 693 -15.83 -35.08 12.45
CA ASP A 693 -17.18 -35.46 12.01
C ASP A 693 -17.80 -34.56 10.94
N GLY A 694 -17.03 -33.62 10.39
CA GLY A 694 -17.41 -32.75 9.28
C GLY A 694 -18.49 -31.72 9.60
N LYS A 695 -18.96 -31.58 10.84
CA LYS A 695 -19.92 -30.53 11.22
C LYS A 695 -19.26 -29.16 11.24
N HIS A 696 -20.07 -28.12 11.05
CA HIS A 696 -19.66 -26.72 11.24
C HIS A 696 -20.12 -26.27 12.65
N ASP A 697 -19.37 -25.39 13.29
CA ASP A 697 -19.67 -24.85 14.63
C ASP A 697 -20.69 -23.70 14.62
N GLU A 698 -20.91 -23.07 13.47
CA GLU A 698 -21.70 -21.85 13.28
C GLU A 698 -23.23 -22.07 13.25
N ASP A 699 -23.72 -22.80 12.24
CA ASP A 699 -25.14 -23.09 12.01
C ASP A 699 -25.29 -24.56 11.58
N PRO A 700 -26.11 -25.37 12.29
CA PRO A 700 -26.42 -26.76 11.88
C PRO A 700 -26.95 -26.90 10.44
N ALA A 701 -27.54 -25.86 9.84
CA ALA A 701 -27.98 -25.86 8.45
C ALA A 701 -26.83 -26.07 7.46
N ASN A 702 -25.62 -25.62 7.81
CA ASN A 702 -24.38 -25.82 7.02
C ASN A 702 -24.06 -27.31 6.77
N GLY A 703 -24.66 -28.21 7.56
CA GLY A 703 -24.60 -29.65 7.35
C GLY A 703 -23.24 -30.26 7.65
N VAL A 704 -22.97 -31.40 7.03
CA VAL A 704 -21.71 -32.15 7.17
C VAL A 704 -20.89 -32.00 5.91
N PHE A 705 -19.67 -31.46 6.03
CA PHE A 705 -18.68 -31.48 4.96
C PHE A 705 -17.99 -32.86 4.92
N SER A 706 -18.51 -33.75 4.08
CA SER A 706 -18.11 -35.16 4.03
C SER A 706 -16.62 -35.40 3.73
N GLU A 707 -15.93 -34.46 3.09
CA GLU A 707 -14.49 -34.57 2.80
C GLU A 707 -13.62 -34.40 4.06
N MET A 708 -14.12 -33.71 5.09
CA MET A 708 -13.38 -33.44 6.34
C MET A 708 -13.66 -34.49 7.43
N VAL A 709 -14.57 -35.44 7.20
CA VAL A 709 -14.92 -36.47 8.19
C VAL A 709 -13.75 -37.45 8.38
N GLY A 710 -13.31 -37.63 9.63
CA GLY A 710 -12.24 -38.57 9.98
C GLY A 710 -10.87 -38.19 9.42
N LYS A 711 -10.59 -36.87 9.35
CA LYS A 711 -9.30 -36.31 8.92
C LYS A 711 -8.38 -35.93 10.09
N SER A 712 -8.93 -35.67 11.28
CA SER A 712 -8.12 -35.66 12.50
C SER A 712 -7.54 -37.06 12.74
N GLY A 713 -6.22 -37.10 12.88
CA GLY A 713 -5.42 -38.31 13.06
C GLY A 713 -5.55 -38.91 14.46
N THR A 714 -4.49 -39.59 14.89
CA THR A 714 -4.56 -40.42 16.09
C THR A 714 -4.61 -39.59 17.37
N HIS A 715 -3.87 -38.48 17.39
CA HIS A 715 -3.78 -37.50 18.47
C HIS A 715 -4.09 -36.10 17.90
N PHE A 716 -4.64 -35.21 18.73
CA PHE A 716 -4.89 -33.79 18.41
C PHE A 716 -5.17 -32.96 19.68
N VAL A 717 -5.10 -31.64 19.58
CA VAL A 717 -5.58 -30.71 20.62
C VAL A 717 -7.08 -30.49 20.47
N ASN A 718 -7.52 -29.96 19.31
CA ASN A 718 -8.91 -29.61 19.04
C ASN A 718 -9.37 -30.03 17.63
N HIS A 719 -10.67 -29.85 17.34
CA HIS A 719 -11.34 -30.50 16.21
C HIS A 719 -11.76 -29.55 15.06
N SER A 720 -11.90 -28.24 15.29
CA SER A 720 -11.91 -27.20 14.25
C SER A 720 -10.94 -26.06 14.61
N CYS A 721 -10.49 -25.28 13.63
CA CYS A 721 -9.60 -24.13 13.89
C CYS A 721 -10.30 -23.07 14.76
N ALA A 722 -11.58 -22.81 14.47
CA ALA A 722 -12.42 -21.88 15.21
C ALA A 722 -12.68 -22.29 16.68
N SER A 723 -12.51 -23.59 17.02
CA SER A 723 -12.61 -24.05 18.42
C SER A 723 -11.51 -23.45 19.31
N CYS A 724 -10.34 -23.15 18.74
CA CYS A 724 -9.25 -22.43 19.40
C CYS A 724 -9.31 -20.91 19.15
N HIS A 725 -9.54 -20.50 17.91
CA HIS A 725 -9.57 -19.09 17.48
C HIS A 725 -10.99 -18.51 17.52
N GLU A 726 -11.46 -18.16 18.72
CA GLU A 726 -12.82 -17.66 18.96
C GLU A 726 -13.14 -16.44 18.07
N ARG A 727 -13.96 -16.64 17.03
CA ARG A 727 -14.33 -15.60 16.03
C ARG A 727 -13.11 -14.97 15.34
N ASN A 728 -12.08 -15.76 15.04
CA ASN A 728 -10.73 -15.34 14.60
C ASN A 728 -9.94 -14.53 15.64
N GLY A 729 -10.47 -14.33 16.85
CA GLY A 729 -9.81 -13.69 17.98
C GLY A 729 -8.98 -14.66 18.82
N ARG A 730 -8.65 -14.20 20.02
CA ARG A 730 -7.93 -14.96 21.04
C ARG A 730 -8.90 -15.87 21.80
N ALA A 731 -8.39 -16.94 22.41
CA ALA A 731 -9.19 -17.74 23.34
C ALA A 731 -9.44 -17.01 24.69
N ALA A 732 -10.54 -17.33 25.37
CA ALA A 732 -10.82 -16.88 26.74
C ALA A 732 -10.12 -17.78 27.78
N PRO A 733 -9.58 -17.26 28.92
CA PRO A 733 -8.85 -18.06 29.90
C PRO A 733 -9.74 -19.10 30.59
N ALA A 734 -9.35 -20.39 30.58
CA ALA A 734 -10.20 -21.44 31.14
C ALA A 734 -10.37 -21.32 32.67
N PRO A 735 -11.54 -21.70 33.22
CA PRO A 735 -11.74 -21.77 34.67
C PRO A 735 -10.76 -22.71 35.39
N ILE A 736 -10.52 -22.45 36.68
CA ILE A 736 -9.62 -23.27 37.50
C ILE A 736 -10.09 -24.73 37.53
N GLY A 737 -9.20 -25.64 37.14
CA GLY A 737 -9.44 -27.08 37.09
C GLY A 737 -10.10 -27.59 35.80
N GLU A 738 -10.47 -26.70 34.87
CA GLU A 738 -10.93 -27.09 33.53
C GLU A 738 -9.74 -27.27 32.57
N ALA A 739 -9.95 -28.01 31.49
CA ALA A 739 -8.89 -28.33 30.53
C ALA A 739 -8.57 -27.11 29.65
N LEU A 740 -7.30 -26.94 29.33
CA LEU A 740 -6.79 -25.88 28.46
C LEU A 740 -6.76 -26.35 26.99
N ASP A 741 -7.93 -26.62 26.42
CA ASP A 741 -8.11 -27.16 25.06
C ASP A 741 -8.03 -26.12 23.93
N LYS A 742 -7.75 -24.86 24.28
CA LYS A 742 -7.44 -23.73 23.37
C LYS A 742 -6.02 -23.19 23.55
N TRP A 743 -5.16 -23.97 24.21
CA TRP A 743 -3.74 -23.72 24.37
C TRP A 743 -2.96 -24.80 23.67
N VAL A 744 -1.87 -24.41 23.03
CA VAL A 744 -0.80 -25.32 22.64
C VAL A 744 0.18 -25.39 23.81
N PHE A 745 0.39 -26.60 24.33
CA PHE A 745 1.48 -26.89 25.24
C PHE A 745 2.60 -27.54 24.45
N LYS A 746 3.57 -26.71 24.02
CA LYS A 746 4.86 -27.22 23.53
C LYS A 746 5.57 -27.87 24.71
N ILE A 747 6.14 -29.05 24.51
CA ILE A 747 6.75 -29.87 25.56
C ILE A 747 8.09 -30.45 25.08
N ALA A 748 9.00 -30.69 26.01
CA ALA A 748 10.27 -31.34 25.72
C ALA A 748 10.83 -32.06 26.94
N ASP A 749 11.85 -32.89 26.71
CA ASP A 749 12.63 -33.52 27.77
C ASP A 749 13.66 -32.56 28.43
N ALA A 750 14.50 -33.10 29.31
CA ALA A 750 15.49 -32.32 30.05
C ALA A 750 16.59 -31.72 29.14
N ASP A 751 16.88 -32.35 27.99
CA ASP A 751 17.87 -31.86 27.03
C ASP A 751 17.22 -30.84 26.06
N GLY A 752 15.92 -30.95 25.82
CA GLY A 752 15.12 -30.05 24.96
C GLY A 752 14.63 -30.72 23.68
N GLU A 753 14.76 -32.05 23.61
CA GLU A 753 14.30 -32.88 22.50
C GLU A 753 12.82 -33.27 22.69
N PRO A 754 12.11 -33.72 21.63
CA PRO A 754 10.70 -34.09 21.71
C PRO A 754 10.43 -35.12 22.82
N ASP A 755 9.35 -34.95 23.58
CA ASP A 755 9.00 -35.85 24.68
C ASP A 755 8.75 -37.27 24.15
N ALA A 756 9.55 -38.24 24.60
CA ALA A 756 9.48 -39.60 24.08
C ALA A 756 8.07 -40.25 24.19
N GLN A 757 7.19 -39.79 25.07
CA GLN A 757 5.83 -40.32 25.22
C GLN A 757 4.75 -39.54 24.46
N ARG A 758 5.06 -38.35 23.91
CA ARG A 758 4.05 -37.37 23.44
C ARG A 758 4.42 -36.57 22.19
N GLY A 759 5.71 -36.38 21.88
CA GLY A 759 6.16 -35.52 20.78
C GLY A 759 6.52 -34.11 21.24
N ASP A 760 6.44 -33.13 20.33
CA ASP A 760 6.74 -31.71 20.56
C ASP A 760 5.56 -30.93 21.17
N VAL A 761 4.33 -31.41 20.97
CA VAL A 761 3.08 -30.79 21.49
C VAL A 761 2.24 -31.84 22.22
N LEU A 762 1.78 -31.47 23.42
CA LEU A 762 0.86 -32.30 24.19
C LEU A 762 -0.54 -32.28 23.56
N GLN A 763 -0.98 -33.43 23.04
CA GLN A 763 -2.23 -33.61 22.31
C GLN A 763 -3.27 -34.38 23.16
N PRO A 764 -4.15 -33.68 23.90
CA PRO A 764 -5.06 -34.29 24.87
C PRO A 764 -6.12 -35.21 24.28
N SER A 765 -6.57 -34.93 23.06
CA SER A 765 -7.65 -35.64 22.38
C SER A 765 -7.08 -36.72 21.46
N ASN A 766 -7.84 -37.80 21.23
CA ASN A 766 -7.37 -38.90 20.41
C ASN A 766 -8.52 -39.61 19.67
N THR A 767 -8.22 -40.21 18.52
CA THR A 767 -9.15 -41.11 17.81
C THR A 767 -8.80 -42.58 18.04
N GLY A 768 -9.66 -43.49 17.58
CA GLY A 768 -9.39 -44.93 17.59
C GLY A 768 -9.38 -45.58 18.99
N SER A 769 -8.26 -46.22 19.35
CA SER A 769 -8.12 -47.00 20.60
C SER A 769 -6.77 -46.82 21.27
N VAL A 770 -6.05 -45.74 20.94
CA VAL A 770 -4.82 -45.34 21.64
C VAL A 770 -5.11 -44.75 23.01
N GLN A 771 -4.07 -44.53 23.81
CA GLN A 771 -4.19 -43.81 25.08
C GLN A 771 -4.12 -42.30 24.83
N SER A 772 -4.95 -41.52 25.53
CA SER A 772 -4.78 -40.06 25.57
C SER A 772 -3.45 -39.71 26.25
N GLU A 773 -2.77 -38.69 25.73
CA GLU A 773 -1.56 -38.12 26.32
C GLU A 773 -1.80 -37.39 27.64
N GLY A 774 -3.09 -37.18 27.98
CA GLY A 774 -3.57 -36.45 29.15
C GLY A 774 -3.85 -34.99 28.87
N THR A 775 -4.14 -34.26 29.94
CA THR A 775 -4.70 -32.90 29.88
C THR A 775 -3.92 -31.96 30.79
N VAL A 776 -3.93 -30.67 30.43
CA VAL A 776 -3.40 -29.59 31.27
C VAL A 776 -4.55 -28.71 31.74
N ALA A 777 -4.49 -28.28 33.01
CA ALA A 777 -5.43 -27.36 33.63
C ALA A 777 -4.69 -26.30 34.46
N ILE A 778 -5.30 -25.13 34.65
CA ILE A 778 -4.84 -24.17 35.67
C ILE A 778 -5.32 -24.69 37.04
N GLU A 779 -4.40 -25.12 37.90
CA GLU A 779 -4.74 -25.58 39.26
C GLU A 779 -4.94 -24.41 40.23
N SER A 780 -4.23 -23.31 40.03
CA SER A 780 -4.38 -22.07 40.79
C SER A 780 -3.67 -20.90 40.10
N TRP A 781 -3.99 -19.67 40.52
CA TRP A 781 -3.22 -18.48 40.15
C TRP A 781 -2.33 -18.05 41.32
N THR A 782 -1.09 -17.67 41.03
CA THR A 782 -0.20 -16.97 41.96
C THR A 782 -0.40 -15.47 41.75
N GLU A 783 -0.85 -14.73 42.77
CA GLU A 783 -0.99 -13.28 42.69
C GLU A 783 0.09 -12.53 43.48
N VAL A 784 0.74 -11.55 42.85
CA VAL A 784 1.77 -10.68 43.43
C VAL A 784 1.54 -9.25 42.92
N ASN A 785 1.44 -8.28 43.83
CA ASN A 785 1.24 -6.86 43.51
C ASN A 785 0.04 -6.54 42.58
N GLY A 786 -0.98 -7.39 42.57
CA GLY A 786 -2.15 -7.26 41.69
C GLY A 786 -2.02 -8.02 40.37
N LEU A 787 -0.81 -8.41 39.95
CA LEU A 787 -0.58 -9.26 38.78
C LEU A 787 -0.75 -10.75 39.13
N ARG A 788 -1.18 -11.57 38.17
CA ARG A 788 -1.37 -13.03 38.34
C ARG A 788 -0.56 -13.86 37.34
N SER A 789 -0.01 -14.98 37.76
CA SER A 789 0.59 -16.01 36.88
C SER A 789 -0.05 -17.39 37.11
N PRO A 790 -0.19 -18.22 36.06
CA PRO A 790 -0.87 -19.51 36.16
C PRO A 790 0.04 -20.61 36.74
N ASN A 791 -0.51 -21.46 37.62
CA ASN A 791 0.13 -22.70 38.05
C ASN A 791 -0.55 -23.88 37.35
N TYR A 792 0.16 -24.53 36.43
CA TYR A 792 -0.38 -25.63 35.62
C TYR A 792 -0.31 -27.00 36.30
N LYS A 793 -1.26 -27.85 35.94
CA LYS A 793 -1.32 -29.25 36.38
C LYS A 793 -1.56 -30.17 35.18
N PHE A 794 -0.63 -31.10 35.00
CA PHE A 794 -0.68 -32.15 34.00
C PHE A 794 -1.30 -33.42 34.61
N SER A 795 -2.28 -34.04 33.96
CA SER A 795 -2.94 -35.24 34.48
C SER A 795 -2.16 -36.54 34.30
N THR A 796 -1.11 -36.53 33.47
CA THR A 796 -0.35 -37.70 32.98
C THR A 796 1.17 -37.54 33.13
N GLY A 797 1.61 -36.80 34.15
CA GLY A 797 3.02 -36.51 34.39
C GLY A 797 3.46 -35.21 33.72
N THR A 798 4.08 -34.35 34.52
CA THR A 798 4.63 -33.07 34.07
C THR A 798 5.82 -33.32 33.14
N PRO A 799 5.90 -32.72 31.94
CA PRO A 799 7.12 -32.71 31.13
C PRO A 799 8.25 -31.97 31.86
N GLU A 800 9.51 -32.25 31.53
CA GLU A 800 10.66 -31.56 32.15
C GLU A 800 10.71 -30.08 31.69
N LYS A 801 10.35 -29.82 30.42
CA LYS A 801 10.21 -28.46 29.86
C LYS A 801 8.87 -28.29 29.17
N PHE A 802 8.29 -27.09 29.25
CA PHE A 802 7.10 -26.72 28.48
C PHE A 802 6.99 -25.20 28.22
N SER A 803 6.27 -24.85 27.16
CA SER A 803 5.85 -23.48 26.84
C SER A 803 4.33 -23.48 26.64
N ALA A 804 3.61 -22.69 27.46
CA ALA A 804 2.15 -22.62 27.45
C ALA A 804 1.69 -21.45 26.58
N ARG A 805 0.92 -21.73 25.52
CA ARG A 805 0.62 -20.76 24.46
C ARG A 805 -0.87 -20.70 24.16
N ILE A 806 -1.51 -19.60 24.50
CA ILE A 806 -2.92 -19.35 24.16
C ILE A 806 -3.07 -19.07 22.66
N ALA A 807 -4.21 -19.47 22.06
CA ALA A 807 -4.50 -19.14 20.67
C ALA A 807 -4.47 -17.61 20.42
N PRO A 808 -3.67 -17.10 19.46
CA PRO A 808 -3.63 -15.68 19.08
C PRO A 808 -4.79 -15.31 18.14
N GLN A 809 -4.99 -14.00 17.94
CA GLN A 809 -5.87 -13.49 16.88
C GLN A 809 -5.26 -13.70 15.47
N LEU A 810 -6.11 -13.78 14.44
CA LEU A 810 -5.71 -14.11 13.06
C LEU A 810 -5.75 -12.94 12.06
N VAL A 811 -6.15 -11.73 12.48
CA VAL A 811 -6.30 -10.59 11.56
C VAL A 811 -4.97 -9.96 11.14
N GLY A 812 -4.89 -9.57 9.86
CA GLY A 812 -3.75 -8.87 9.28
C GLY A 812 -2.49 -9.73 9.06
N LEU A 813 -2.55 -11.05 9.28
CA LEU A 813 -1.35 -11.90 9.16
C LEU A 813 -0.74 -11.89 7.74
N GLY A 814 -1.56 -11.75 6.68
CA GLY A 814 -1.06 -11.63 5.30
C GLY A 814 -0.21 -10.37 5.08
N LEU A 815 -0.56 -9.26 5.72
CA LEU A 815 0.26 -8.05 5.67
C LEU A 815 1.61 -8.25 6.37
N LEU A 816 1.64 -9.04 7.46
CA LEU A 816 2.87 -9.37 8.17
C LEU A 816 3.76 -10.37 7.41
N GLU A 817 3.15 -11.26 6.62
CA GLU A 817 3.84 -12.12 5.65
C GLU A 817 4.48 -11.29 4.54
N ALA A 818 3.82 -10.22 4.11
CA ALA A 818 4.24 -9.36 3.02
C ALA A 818 5.32 -8.32 3.37
N ILE A 819 5.65 -8.09 4.65
CA ILE A 819 6.78 -7.19 5.03
C ILE A 819 8.10 -7.79 4.51
N PRO A 820 8.96 -7.06 3.79
CA PRO A 820 10.25 -7.59 3.33
C PRO A 820 11.15 -8.06 4.49
N GLU A 821 11.91 -9.15 4.29
CA GLU A 821 12.84 -9.67 5.31
C GLU A 821 13.87 -8.62 5.75
N GLU A 822 14.39 -7.84 4.79
CA GLU A 822 15.38 -6.79 5.02
C GLU A 822 14.87 -5.69 5.96
N THR A 823 13.57 -5.36 5.93
CA THR A 823 12.95 -4.36 6.81
C THR A 823 12.99 -4.79 8.28
N ILE A 824 12.71 -6.07 8.55
CA ILE A 824 12.71 -6.62 9.92
C ILE A 824 14.15 -6.80 10.41
N LEU A 825 15.05 -7.29 9.54
CA LEU A 825 16.44 -7.52 9.89
C LEU A 825 17.24 -6.22 10.08
N ALA A 826 16.87 -5.13 9.41
CA ALA A 826 17.43 -3.80 9.66
C ALA A 826 17.05 -3.22 11.04
N MET A 827 15.99 -3.72 11.68
CA MET A 827 15.62 -3.35 13.06
C MET A 827 16.29 -4.24 14.13
N ALA A 828 16.99 -5.32 13.74
CA ALA A 828 17.59 -6.23 14.71
C ALA A 828 18.88 -5.66 15.33
N ASP A 829 18.94 -5.59 16.66
CA ASP A 829 20.05 -5.03 17.44
C ASP A 829 20.54 -6.02 18.50
N VAL A 830 20.93 -7.23 18.08
CA VAL A 830 21.27 -8.35 18.98
C VAL A 830 22.40 -8.02 19.99
N ASN A 831 23.20 -6.98 19.72
CA ASN A 831 24.32 -6.56 20.57
C ASN A 831 24.04 -5.30 21.42
N ASP A 832 22.84 -4.69 21.35
CA ASP A 832 22.50 -3.41 22.03
C ASP A 832 23.46 -2.27 21.61
N GLU A 833 23.76 -2.19 20.30
CA GLU A 833 24.72 -1.25 19.70
C GLU A 833 24.07 0.06 19.20
N PHE A 834 22.79 0.04 18.84
CA PHE A 834 22.07 1.18 18.24
C PHE A 834 21.12 1.88 19.22
N ALA A 835 20.44 1.13 20.10
CA ALA A 835 19.58 1.67 21.14
C ALA A 835 20.28 1.68 22.52
N PRO A 836 20.72 2.83 23.09
CA PRO A 836 21.49 2.87 24.35
C PRO A 836 20.63 2.65 25.61
N PHE A 837 19.62 1.77 25.53
CA PHE A 837 18.58 1.55 26.54
C PHE A 837 18.47 0.09 27.02
N GLY A 838 19.17 -0.87 26.41
CA GLY A 838 19.10 -2.29 26.79
C GLY A 838 18.02 -3.07 26.03
N ILE A 839 17.85 -2.81 24.73
CA ILE A 839 16.87 -3.47 23.85
C ILE A 839 17.64 -4.23 22.79
N SER A 840 17.52 -5.55 22.78
CA SER A 840 18.35 -6.47 21.99
C SER A 840 17.54 -7.28 20.97
N GLY A 841 16.66 -6.58 20.23
CA GLY A 841 15.71 -7.18 19.30
C GLY A 841 16.36 -8.16 18.32
N LYS A 842 15.92 -9.42 18.37
CA LYS A 842 16.58 -10.53 17.64
C LYS A 842 15.64 -11.19 16.63
N ALA A 843 16.10 -11.38 15.41
CA ALA A 843 15.39 -12.15 14.39
C ALA A 843 15.45 -13.66 14.68
N GLN A 844 14.33 -14.35 14.49
CA GLN A 844 14.25 -15.81 14.54
C GLN A 844 14.58 -16.41 13.16
N SER A 845 15.24 -17.57 13.17
CA SER A 845 15.42 -18.42 11.99
C SER A 845 14.39 -19.56 12.00
N ALA A 846 13.62 -19.73 10.92
CA ALA A 846 12.71 -20.85 10.72
C ALA A 846 13.16 -21.69 9.52
N ILE A 847 13.07 -23.02 9.60
CA ILE A 847 13.37 -23.90 8.45
C ILE A 847 12.11 -24.03 7.59
N ASP A 848 12.26 -23.83 6.29
CA ASP A 848 11.22 -24.10 5.29
C ASP A 848 10.98 -25.61 5.17
N PRO A 849 9.78 -26.13 5.50
CA PRO A 849 9.51 -27.56 5.43
C PRO A 849 9.52 -28.12 3.99
N GLU A 850 9.29 -27.29 2.98
CA GLU A 850 9.23 -27.70 1.56
C GLU A 850 10.59 -27.60 0.87
N THR A 851 11.34 -26.51 1.09
CA THR A 851 12.63 -26.27 0.41
C THR A 851 13.85 -26.63 1.25
N GLN A 852 13.71 -26.71 2.58
CA GLN A 852 14.79 -26.80 3.57
C GLN A 852 15.72 -25.59 3.64
N ASP A 853 15.35 -24.46 3.01
CA ASP A 853 16.02 -23.18 3.22
C ASP A 853 15.79 -22.71 4.66
N ILE A 854 16.74 -21.96 5.22
CA ILE A 854 16.47 -21.16 6.42
C ILE A 854 15.79 -19.86 5.97
N ARG A 855 14.81 -19.40 6.74
CA ARG A 855 13.88 -18.31 6.43
C ARG A 855 13.73 -17.42 7.67
N LEU A 856 13.27 -16.19 7.49
CA LEU A 856 12.89 -15.34 8.62
C LEU A 856 11.67 -15.94 9.32
N GLY A 857 11.77 -16.12 10.63
CA GLY A 857 10.65 -16.50 11.47
C GLY A 857 9.70 -15.34 11.70
N ARG A 858 8.38 -15.56 11.55
CA ARG A 858 7.34 -14.51 11.62
C ARG A 858 6.15 -14.86 12.51
N PHE A 859 5.69 -16.11 12.50
CA PHE A 859 4.42 -16.50 13.12
C PHE A 859 4.58 -17.39 14.36
N GLY A 860 3.51 -17.45 15.16
CA GLY A 860 3.55 -18.00 16.51
C GLY A 860 4.14 -17.02 17.54
N TRP A 861 4.23 -17.49 18.80
CA TRP A 861 4.67 -16.67 19.94
C TRP A 861 6.19 -16.45 20.03
N LYS A 862 6.98 -17.36 19.45
CA LYS A 862 8.45 -17.25 19.33
C LYS A 862 8.92 -17.27 17.88
N ALA A 863 8.07 -16.76 16.97
CA ALA A 863 8.36 -16.59 15.53
C ALA A 863 8.74 -17.88 14.77
N ALA A 864 8.30 -19.06 15.22
CA ALA A 864 8.83 -20.36 14.76
C ALA A 864 8.52 -20.77 13.32
N THR A 865 7.63 -20.07 12.59
CA THR A 865 7.33 -20.36 11.18
C THR A 865 7.40 -19.11 10.31
N SER A 866 7.79 -19.28 9.05
CA SER A 866 8.08 -18.19 8.11
C SER A 866 6.91 -17.70 7.26
N SER A 867 5.92 -18.55 7.01
CA SER A 867 4.76 -18.26 6.15
C SER A 867 3.45 -18.67 6.83
N ILE A 868 2.33 -18.09 6.42
CA ILE A 868 0.98 -18.49 6.84
C ILE A 868 0.71 -19.93 6.41
N LYS A 869 1.20 -20.34 5.23
CA LYS A 869 1.11 -21.74 4.78
C LYS A 869 1.82 -22.68 5.74
N HIS A 870 3.02 -22.33 6.21
CA HIS A 870 3.77 -23.11 7.20
C HIS A 870 3.09 -23.09 8.58
N GLN A 871 2.58 -21.94 9.02
CA GLN A 871 1.85 -21.83 10.29
C GLN A 871 0.54 -22.64 10.29
N VAL A 872 -0.21 -22.62 9.19
CA VAL A 872 -1.43 -23.42 9.01
C VAL A 872 -1.12 -24.90 8.91
N ALA A 873 -0.07 -25.29 8.17
CA ALA A 873 0.37 -26.68 8.11
C ALA A 873 0.83 -27.21 9.48
N ALA A 874 1.57 -26.39 10.24
CA ALA A 874 2.02 -26.74 11.59
C ALA A 874 0.83 -26.89 12.56
N ALA A 875 -0.09 -25.92 12.58
CA ALA A 875 -1.31 -26.01 13.39
C ALA A 875 -2.19 -27.21 12.98
N PHE A 876 -2.30 -27.52 11.68
CA PHE A 876 -2.95 -28.74 11.24
C PHE A 876 -2.28 -29.98 11.82
N ASN A 877 -0.95 -30.05 11.74
CA ASN A 877 -0.16 -31.18 12.22
C ASN A 877 -0.30 -31.40 13.74
N THR A 878 0.03 -30.40 14.56
CA THR A 878 0.12 -30.53 16.03
C THR A 878 -1.18 -30.26 16.77
N ASP A 879 -2.02 -29.36 16.25
CA ASP A 879 -3.18 -28.88 17.00
C ASP A 879 -4.47 -29.60 16.55
N MET A 880 -4.56 -29.95 15.26
CA MET A 880 -5.73 -30.60 14.65
C MET A 880 -5.54 -32.10 14.37
N GLY A 881 -4.30 -32.60 14.40
CA GLY A 881 -3.92 -33.95 14.01
C GLY A 881 -4.10 -34.25 12.52
N VAL A 882 -4.20 -33.23 11.65
CA VAL A 882 -4.44 -33.37 10.20
C VAL A 882 -3.11 -33.17 9.46
N MET A 883 -2.68 -34.13 8.64
CA MET A 883 -1.44 -33.97 7.87
C MET A 883 -1.70 -33.33 6.50
N THR A 884 -0.68 -32.66 5.98
CA THR A 884 -0.72 -31.89 4.73
C THR A 884 0.40 -32.33 3.79
N SER A 885 0.40 -31.84 2.55
CA SER A 885 1.55 -31.99 1.63
C SER A 885 2.83 -31.31 2.14
N VAL A 886 2.68 -30.27 2.95
CA VAL A 886 3.77 -29.49 3.58
C VAL A 886 4.36 -30.24 4.78
N LEU A 887 3.50 -30.79 5.64
CA LEU A 887 3.87 -31.59 6.81
C LEU A 887 3.07 -32.91 6.80
N PRO A 888 3.59 -33.96 6.13
CA PRO A 888 2.88 -35.23 5.92
C PRO A 888 3.04 -36.26 7.05
N SER A 889 3.91 -36.00 8.03
CA SER A 889 4.21 -36.90 9.15
C SER A 889 3.71 -36.31 10.47
N PRO A 890 2.96 -37.06 11.30
CA PRO A 890 2.42 -36.56 12.56
C PRO A 890 3.51 -36.30 13.61
N ASP A 891 3.34 -35.23 14.40
CA ASP A 891 4.06 -35.07 15.65
C ASP A 891 3.86 -36.30 16.56
N CYS A 892 4.97 -36.88 17.02
CA CYS A 892 4.93 -38.12 17.78
C CYS A 892 6.23 -38.43 18.54
N GLY A 893 6.08 -38.80 19.81
CA GLY A 893 7.18 -39.26 20.64
C GLY A 893 7.73 -40.62 20.20
N SER A 894 9.05 -40.82 20.36
CA SER A 894 9.74 -42.06 19.97
C SER A 894 9.12 -43.34 20.57
N ALA A 895 8.59 -43.29 21.80
CA ALA A 895 7.91 -44.41 22.45
C ALA A 895 6.44 -44.58 22.02
N GLN A 896 5.76 -43.54 21.49
CA GLN A 896 4.47 -43.72 20.79
C GLN A 896 4.69 -44.40 19.44
N GLN A 897 5.77 -44.05 18.72
CA GLN A 897 6.15 -44.72 17.47
C GLN A 897 6.45 -46.22 17.70
N GLU A 898 7.17 -46.57 18.78
CA GLU A 898 7.36 -47.98 19.18
C GLU A 898 6.05 -48.73 19.50
N ARG A 899 5.01 -48.02 19.95
CA ARG A 899 3.68 -48.58 20.23
C ARG A 899 2.73 -48.55 19.02
N ASN A 900 3.15 -47.94 17.90
CA ASN A 900 2.32 -47.69 16.71
C ASN A 900 1.09 -46.82 17.05
N GLU A 901 1.31 -45.70 17.76
CA GLU A 901 0.25 -44.77 18.20
C GLU A 901 0.20 -43.46 17.38
N CYS A 902 1.18 -43.16 16.52
CA CYS A 902 1.29 -41.86 15.85
C CYS A 902 0.23 -41.60 14.76
N GLY A 903 -0.07 -42.58 13.91
CA GLY A 903 -0.89 -42.40 12.71
C GLY A 903 -0.17 -42.88 11.44
N HIS A 904 -0.32 -42.16 10.33
CA HIS A 904 0.21 -42.51 9.02
C HIS A 904 0.88 -41.32 8.33
N ASP A 905 1.99 -41.57 7.63
CA ASP A 905 2.65 -40.56 6.78
C ASP A 905 1.90 -40.43 5.45
N GLN A 906 1.07 -39.38 5.32
CA GLN A 906 0.30 -39.05 4.11
C GLN A 906 -0.25 -37.61 4.19
N SER A 907 -0.87 -37.09 3.13
CA SER A 907 -1.68 -35.86 3.23
C SER A 907 -3.15 -36.23 3.41
N GLU A 908 -3.77 -35.87 4.54
CA GLU A 908 -5.20 -36.07 4.75
C GLU A 908 -6.06 -35.10 3.94
N ILE A 909 -5.61 -33.86 3.79
CA ILE A 909 -6.30 -32.78 3.10
C ILE A 909 -5.69 -32.52 1.71
N SER A 910 -6.44 -31.88 0.81
CA SER A 910 -5.94 -31.46 -0.51
C SER A 910 -5.29 -30.08 -0.44
N ASP A 911 -4.31 -29.84 -1.33
CA ASP A 911 -3.66 -28.54 -1.46
C ASP A 911 -4.65 -27.41 -1.75
N GLN A 912 -5.76 -27.68 -2.46
CA GLN A 912 -6.79 -26.69 -2.71
C GLN A 912 -7.49 -26.23 -1.41
N HIS A 913 -7.81 -27.14 -0.50
CA HIS A 913 -8.45 -26.78 0.77
C HIS A 913 -7.46 -26.07 1.71
N LEU A 914 -6.18 -26.49 1.71
CA LEU A 914 -5.10 -25.80 2.41
C LEU A 914 -4.91 -24.37 1.88
N ASN A 915 -4.77 -24.20 0.56
CA ASN A 915 -4.58 -22.90 -0.08
C ASN A 915 -5.81 -21.99 0.09
N ASN A 916 -7.03 -22.54 0.09
CA ASN A 916 -8.24 -21.79 0.42
C ASN A 916 -8.18 -21.27 1.87
N LEU A 917 -7.79 -22.11 2.84
CA LEU A 917 -7.66 -21.68 4.25
C LEU A 917 -6.55 -20.62 4.43
N VAL A 918 -5.42 -20.77 3.73
CA VAL A 918 -4.36 -19.74 3.70
C VAL A 918 -4.91 -18.42 3.14
N LYS A 919 -5.66 -18.45 2.02
CA LYS A 919 -6.32 -17.25 1.46
C LYS A 919 -7.34 -16.64 2.40
N TYR A 920 -8.09 -17.44 3.15
CA TYR A 920 -8.99 -16.92 4.19
C TYR A 920 -8.22 -16.13 5.25
N ILE A 921 -7.18 -16.72 5.85
CA ILE A 921 -6.42 -16.11 6.95
C ILE A 921 -5.60 -14.89 6.46
N ALA A 922 -4.96 -14.99 5.30
CA ALA A 922 -4.13 -13.92 4.75
C ALA A 922 -4.94 -12.65 4.40
N LEU A 923 -6.21 -12.81 4.01
CA LEU A 923 -7.05 -11.73 3.48
C LEU A 923 -8.16 -11.29 4.47
N LEU A 924 -8.00 -11.60 5.76
CA LEU A 924 -8.80 -11.02 6.85
C LEU A 924 -8.47 -9.53 7.01
N GLY A 925 -9.48 -8.68 6.81
CA GLY A 925 -9.32 -7.23 6.91
C GLY A 925 -9.01 -6.76 8.33
N VAL A 926 -8.16 -5.74 8.44
CA VAL A 926 -7.81 -5.09 9.71
C VAL A 926 -8.80 -3.96 10.00
N ARG A 927 -9.29 -3.82 11.23
CA ARG A 927 -10.19 -2.70 11.59
C ARG A 927 -9.44 -1.37 11.62
N ALA A 928 -10.06 -0.31 11.11
CA ALA A 928 -9.50 1.04 11.20
C ALA A 928 -9.32 1.53 12.65
N GLN A 929 -8.33 2.39 12.86
CA GLN A 929 -8.15 3.09 14.13
C GLN A 929 -9.33 4.02 14.39
N ARG A 930 -9.87 3.96 15.60
CA ARG A 930 -11.04 4.72 16.05
C ARG A 930 -10.61 6.04 16.69
N GLY A 931 -11.50 7.03 16.75
CA GLY A 931 -11.25 8.25 17.54
C GLY A 931 -10.02 9.09 17.12
N LEU A 932 -9.63 9.09 15.84
CA LEU A 932 -8.49 9.87 15.31
C LEU A 932 -8.57 11.37 15.66
N ASP A 933 -9.78 11.90 15.76
CA ASP A 933 -10.09 13.30 16.05
C ASP A 933 -10.22 13.59 17.56
N ASP A 934 -10.04 12.58 18.43
CA ASP A 934 -10.13 12.69 19.89
C ASP A 934 -8.78 13.15 20.50
N PRO A 935 -8.72 14.32 21.17
CA PRO A 935 -7.48 14.80 21.80
C PRO A 935 -6.87 13.83 22.83
N GLN A 936 -7.68 13.00 23.50
CA GLN A 936 -7.19 12.02 24.46
C GLN A 936 -6.46 10.86 23.75
N VAL A 937 -6.95 10.43 22.58
CA VAL A 937 -6.29 9.41 21.73
C VAL A 937 -4.99 9.96 21.17
N GLN A 938 -4.98 11.20 20.69
CA GLN A 938 -3.78 11.87 20.17
C GLN A 938 -2.71 12.04 21.26
N GLN A 939 -3.09 12.45 22.48
CA GLN A 939 -2.20 12.51 23.63
C GLN A 939 -1.64 11.11 23.99
N GLY A 940 -2.49 10.07 23.96
CA GLY A 940 -2.08 8.69 24.21
C GLY A 940 -1.05 8.18 23.20
N GLN A 941 -1.21 8.50 21.91
CA GLN A 941 -0.27 8.14 20.85
C GLN A 941 1.10 8.82 21.05
N ALA A 942 1.10 10.12 21.39
CA ALA A 942 2.33 10.85 21.71
C ALA A 942 3.02 10.28 22.96
N LEU A 943 2.25 9.89 23.99
CA LEU A 943 2.76 9.24 25.19
C LEU A 943 3.42 7.90 24.87
N PHE A 944 2.76 7.03 24.08
CA PHE A 944 3.26 5.72 23.64
C PHE A 944 4.67 5.80 23.05
N SER A 945 4.90 6.76 22.15
CA SER A 945 6.22 7.03 21.60
C SER A 945 7.18 7.58 22.67
N SER A 946 6.76 8.60 23.43
CA SER A 946 7.66 9.29 24.39
C SER A 946 8.16 8.40 25.54
N ILE A 947 7.39 7.37 25.93
CA ILE A 947 7.81 6.43 26.98
C ILE A 947 8.63 5.25 26.44
N GLY A 948 8.79 5.10 25.12
CA GLY A 948 9.56 4.01 24.51
C GLY A 948 8.79 2.70 24.37
N CYS A 949 7.47 2.76 24.12
CA CYS A 949 6.75 1.56 23.67
C CYS A 949 7.04 1.27 22.20
N VAL A 950 7.23 2.32 21.39
CA VAL A 950 7.50 2.23 19.95
C VAL A 950 8.83 1.54 19.61
N ASP A 951 9.76 1.49 20.57
CA ASP A 951 11.11 0.93 20.43
C ASP A 951 11.10 -0.58 20.09
N CYS A 952 9.99 -1.29 20.38
CA CYS A 952 9.70 -2.64 19.86
C CYS A 952 8.35 -2.67 19.10
N HIS A 953 7.36 -1.90 19.55
CA HIS A 953 6.08 -1.77 18.85
C HIS A 953 6.14 -0.75 17.71
N THR A 954 7.02 -0.99 16.73
CA THR A 954 7.25 -0.14 15.56
C THR A 954 5.94 0.19 14.86
N ALA A 955 5.62 1.48 14.82
CA ALA A 955 4.27 1.96 14.50
C ALA A 955 3.86 1.68 13.05
N THR A 956 4.78 1.80 12.09
CA THR A 956 4.51 1.76 10.65
C THR A 956 5.53 0.87 9.94
N LEU A 957 5.07 0.07 8.98
CA LEU A 957 5.92 -0.73 8.08
C LEU A 957 5.35 -0.66 6.65
N GLN A 958 6.19 -0.94 5.65
CA GLN A 958 5.79 -1.08 4.24
C GLN A 958 5.79 -2.55 3.84
N THR A 959 4.79 -2.99 3.09
CA THR A 959 4.78 -4.34 2.51
C THR A 959 5.44 -4.38 1.13
N SER A 960 6.01 -5.52 0.79
CA SER A 960 6.75 -5.75 -0.45
C SER A 960 5.85 -5.65 -1.70
N ILE A 961 6.41 -5.12 -2.78
CA ILE A 961 5.85 -5.22 -4.13
C ILE A 961 5.89 -6.66 -4.70
N TYR A 962 6.51 -7.63 -4.02
CA TYR A 962 6.71 -9.00 -4.52
C TYR A 962 5.70 -10.03 -4.04
N HIS A 963 4.78 -9.66 -3.15
CA HIS A 963 3.80 -10.60 -2.59
C HIS A 963 2.84 -11.17 -3.66
N PRO A 964 2.53 -12.49 -3.67
CA PRO A 964 1.66 -13.10 -4.68
C PRO A 964 0.27 -12.47 -4.78
N PHE A 965 -0.39 -12.28 -3.63
CA PHE A 965 -1.73 -11.67 -3.55
C PHE A 965 -1.63 -10.16 -3.71
N THR A 966 -2.40 -9.63 -4.66
CA THR A 966 -2.41 -8.20 -5.03
C THR A 966 -2.98 -7.31 -3.92
N GLU A 967 -3.81 -7.85 -3.01
CA GLU A 967 -4.39 -7.14 -1.88
C GLU A 967 -3.35 -6.67 -0.85
N LEU A 968 -2.20 -7.37 -0.79
CA LEU A 968 -1.20 -7.26 0.26
C LEU A 968 0.10 -6.58 -0.20
N ARG A 969 0.24 -6.30 -1.51
CA ARG A 969 1.40 -5.59 -2.08
C ARG A 969 1.33 -4.10 -1.81
N ASP A 970 2.51 -3.51 -1.63
CA ASP A 970 2.75 -2.06 -1.60
C ASP A 970 1.83 -1.27 -0.65
N GLN A 971 1.63 -1.82 0.55
CA GLN A 971 0.79 -1.21 1.58
C GLN A 971 1.68 -0.55 2.65
N THR A 972 1.46 0.73 2.91
CA THR A 972 1.84 1.32 4.20
C THR A 972 0.82 0.82 5.24
N ILE A 973 1.33 0.14 6.27
CA ILE A 973 0.53 -0.50 7.32
C ILE A 973 0.95 0.01 8.69
N HIS A 974 0.05 -0.04 9.67
CA HIS A 974 0.34 0.38 11.04
C HIS A 974 0.11 -0.77 12.06
N PRO A 975 1.00 -1.77 12.10
CA PRO A 975 0.82 -2.98 12.91
C PRO A 975 1.26 -2.82 14.36
N TYR A 976 2.09 -1.81 14.69
CA TYR A 976 2.70 -1.62 16.01
C TYR A 976 3.48 -2.87 16.48
N THR A 977 4.45 -3.29 15.67
CA THR A 977 5.38 -4.41 15.95
C THR A 977 6.55 -4.38 14.96
N ASP A 978 7.73 -4.75 15.43
CA ASP A 978 8.93 -5.03 14.64
C ASP A 978 9.05 -6.50 14.17
N LEU A 979 8.19 -7.40 14.70
CA LEU A 979 8.24 -8.86 14.56
C LEU A 979 9.51 -9.54 15.13
N LEU A 980 10.31 -8.84 15.93
CA LEU A 980 11.52 -9.37 16.57
C LEU A 980 11.22 -10.08 17.89
N LEU A 981 12.19 -10.86 18.36
CA LEU A 981 12.21 -11.47 19.70
C LEU A 981 12.87 -10.53 20.71
N HIS A 982 12.23 -10.36 21.88
CA HIS A 982 12.76 -9.58 23.00
C HIS A 982 12.69 -10.36 24.31
N ASP A 983 13.70 -10.23 25.17
CA ASP A 983 13.66 -10.76 26.54
C ASP A 983 12.67 -9.94 27.40
N MET A 984 11.53 -10.57 27.73
CA MET A 984 10.46 -9.97 28.53
C MET A 984 10.64 -10.21 30.05
N GLY A 985 11.80 -10.74 30.46
CA GLY A 985 12.21 -10.98 31.84
C GLY A 985 11.67 -12.25 32.48
N GLU A 986 12.24 -12.64 33.63
CA GLU A 986 11.88 -13.85 34.39
C GLU A 986 10.38 -13.97 34.70
N GLY A 987 9.66 -12.84 34.78
CA GLY A 987 8.22 -12.82 35.03
C GLY A 987 7.41 -13.44 33.89
N LEU A 988 7.87 -13.32 32.65
CA LEU A 988 7.23 -13.86 31.44
C LEU A 988 8.01 -15.03 30.82
N ALA A 989 9.10 -15.48 31.44
CA ALA A 989 9.85 -16.62 30.97
C ALA A 989 9.12 -17.96 31.18
N ASP A 990 9.16 -18.81 30.16
CA ASP A 990 8.94 -20.25 30.29
C ASP A 990 10.29 -21.00 30.41
N ASN A 991 10.27 -22.33 30.47
CA ASN A 991 11.49 -23.15 30.50
C ASN A 991 11.76 -23.90 29.19
N LEU A 992 11.16 -23.46 28.07
CA LEU A 992 11.30 -24.08 26.75
C LEU A 992 11.52 -23.02 25.65
N GLY A 993 12.77 -22.91 25.22
CA GLY A 993 13.14 -22.17 24.01
C GLY A 993 12.57 -22.82 22.74
N GLU A 994 12.62 -22.10 21.61
CA GLU A 994 12.22 -22.61 20.30
C GLU A 994 13.08 -21.95 19.22
N GLY A 995 13.71 -22.75 18.36
CA GLY A 995 14.72 -22.25 17.43
C GLY A 995 15.88 -21.56 18.17
N ASN A 996 16.18 -20.31 17.80
CA ASN A 996 17.18 -19.49 18.49
C ASN A 996 16.63 -18.70 19.71
N ALA A 997 15.33 -18.83 20.02
CA ALA A 997 14.66 -18.13 21.12
C ALA A 997 14.86 -18.84 22.46
N THR A 998 15.17 -18.10 23.52
CA THR A 998 15.25 -18.57 24.90
C THR A 998 13.85 -18.77 25.52
N GLY A 999 13.81 -19.14 26.80
CA GLY A 999 12.56 -19.22 27.56
C GLY A 999 11.89 -17.86 27.80
N ALA A 1000 12.68 -16.78 27.87
CA ALA A 1000 12.23 -15.42 28.19
C ALA A 1000 11.94 -14.55 26.96
N GLU A 1001 12.43 -14.97 25.79
CA GLU A 1001 12.25 -14.25 24.53
C GLU A 1001 10.90 -14.53 23.89
N TRP A 1002 10.19 -13.46 23.54
CA TRP A 1002 8.88 -13.51 22.87
C TRP A 1002 8.86 -12.58 21.66
N ARG A 1003 8.12 -12.98 20.63
CA ARG A 1003 7.91 -12.15 19.44
C ARG A 1003 6.96 -11.00 19.76
N THR A 1004 7.33 -9.76 19.42
CA THR A 1004 6.43 -8.60 19.53
C THR A 1004 5.11 -8.85 18.78
N THR A 1005 3.96 -8.84 19.45
CA THR A 1005 2.66 -9.02 18.79
C THR A 1005 2.16 -7.70 18.19
N PRO A 1006 1.55 -7.70 16.98
CA PRO A 1006 0.89 -6.51 16.45
C PRO A 1006 -0.23 -6.04 17.41
N LEU A 1007 -0.39 -4.72 17.58
CA LEU A 1007 -1.39 -4.14 18.46
C LEU A 1007 -2.70 -3.77 17.75
N TRP A 1008 -2.80 -3.92 16.42
CA TRP A 1008 -4.06 -3.67 15.73
C TRP A 1008 -5.21 -4.53 16.29
N GLY A 1009 -6.39 -3.92 16.48
CA GLY A 1009 -7.54 -4.58 17.08
C GLY A 1009 -7.43 -4.89 18.58
N ILE A 1010 -6.35 -4.53 19.30
CA ILE A 1010 -6.22 -4.83 20.75
C ILE A 1010 -7.36 -4.21 21.57
N GLY A 1011 -7.91 -3.07 21.13
CA GLY A 1011 -9.09 -2.44 21.74
C GLY A 1011 -10.41 -3.19 21.52
N LEU A 1012 -10.46 -4.09 20.53
CA LEU A 1012 -11.65 -4.87 20.17
C LEU A 1012 -11.56 -6.33 20.64
N SER A 1013 -10.34 -6.87 20.79
CA SER A 1013 -10.08 -8.29 21.04
C SER A 1013 -10.89 -8.88 22.21
N ALA A 1014 -11.11 -8.13 23.30
CA ALA A 1014 -11.83 -8.67 24.46
C ALA A 1014 -13.31 -8.97 24.18
N CYS A 1015 -13.95 -8.14 23.35
CA CYS A 1015 -15.32 -8.38 22.90
C CYS A 1015 -15.40 -9.46 21.82
N VAL A 1016 -14.37 -9.58 20.96
CA VAL A 1016 -14.28 -10.68 19.98
C VAL A 1016 -14.15 -12.04 20.68
N THR A 1017 -13.32 -12.13 21.72
CA THR A 1017 -13.17 -13.33 22.55
C THR A 1017 -14.46 -13.62 23.34
N GLY A 1018 -14.85 -12.73 24.27
CA GLY A 1018 -15.95 -13.01 25.18
C GLY A 1018 -17.36 -12.95 24.57
N GLY A 1019 -17.54 -12.32 23.41
CA GLY A 1019 -18.82 -12.29 22.69
C GLY A 1019 -19.80 -11.21 23.17
N VAL A 1020 -21.08 -11.55 23.16
CA VAL A 1020 -22.20 -10.67 23.56
C VAL A 1020 -23.24 -11.39 24.41
N GLU A 1021 -23.90 -10.64 25.29
CA GLU A 1021 -25.19 -11.00 25.88
C GLU A 1021 -26.31 -10.09 25.36
N ASN A 1022 -27.56 -10.57 25.35
CA ASN A 1022 -28.74 -9.73 25.14
C ASN A 1022 -29.60 -9.75 26.43
N PRO A 1023 -29.37 -8.83 27.38
CA PRO A 1023 -29.87 -8.93 28.75
C PRO A 1023 -31.34 -8.50 28.89
N VAL A 1024 -31.85 -7.69 27.95
CA VAL A 1024 -33.23 -7.17 27.96
C VAL A 1024 -34.16 -7.86 26.96
N GLY A 1025 -33.60 -8.54 25.96
CA GLY A 1025 -34.32 -9.07 24.81
C GLY A 1025 -34.77 -7.97 23.84
N GLY A 1026 -34.91 -8.30 22.56
CA GLY A 1026 -35.28 -7.34 21.51
C GLY A 1026 -34.07 -6.80 20.75
N GLN A 1027 -34.30 -6.23 19.57
CA GLN A 1027 -33.26 -6.04 18.56
C GLN A 1027 -32.35 -4.84 18.85
N GLY A 1028 -31.04 -4.99 18.57
CA GLY A 1028 -30.02 -3.98 18.87
C GLY A 1028 -29.70 -3.80 20.37
N ASN A 1029 -29.85 -4.87 21.18
CA ASN A 1029 -29.61 -4.83 22.64
C ASN A 1029 -28.45 -5.73 23.06
N GLU A 1030 -27.65 -6.16 22.10
CA GLU A 1030 -26.40 -6.88 22.27
C GLU A 1030 -25.40 -5.98 23.00
N VAL A 1031 -24.88 -6.47 24.12
CA VAL A 1031 -23.83 -5.80 24.88
C VAL A 1031 -22.62 -6.72 24.90
N CYS A 1032 -21.45 -6.18 24.56
CA CYS A 1032 -20.19 -6.91 24.67
C CYS A 1032 -20.03 -7.49 26.09
N THR A 1033 -19.73 -8.79 26.15
CA THR A 1033 -19.28 -9.49 27.35
C THR A 1033 -17.77 -9.67 27.24
N PRO A 1034 -16.95 -8.69 27.65
CA PRO A 1034 -15.52 -8.72 27.36
C PRO A 1034 -14.80 -9.79 28.19
N GLU A 1035 -14.03 -10.65 27.53
CA GLU A 1035 -13.11 -11.59 28.17
C GLU A 1035 -11.68 -11.23 27.78
N HIS A 1036 -10.87 -10.85 28.77
CA HIS A 1036 -9.50 -10.38 28.56
C HIS A 1036 -8.50 -11.51 28.76
N SER A 1037 -7.63 -11.72 27.77
CA SER A 1037 -6.64 -12.80 27.74
C SER A 1037 -5.29 -12.37 27.15
N TYR A 1038 -4.74 -11.24 27.61
CA TYR A 1038 -3.50 -10.69 27.06
C TYR A 1038 -2.24 -11.50 27.48
N LEU A 1039 -1.13 -11.29 26.75
CA LEU A 1039 0.15 -12.02 26.83
C LEU A 1039 0.07 -13.50 26.36
N HIS A 1040 1.21 -14.19 26.28
CA HIS A 1040 1.34 -15.50 25.63
C HIS A 1040 0.50 -16.63 26.26
N ASP A 1041 0.14 -16.50 27.53
CA ASP A 1041 -0.61 -17.52 28.30
C ASP A 1041 -2.03 -17.06 28.69
N GLY A 1042 -2.41 -15.82 28.37
CA GLY A 1042 -3.69 -15.22 28.74
C GLY A 1042 -3.78 -14.71 30.18
N ARG A 1043 -2.65 -14.52 30.88
CA ARG A 1043 -2.66 -14.14 32.30
C ARG A 1043 -3.25 -12.75 32.58
N ALA A 1044 -3.03 -11.76 31.72
CA ALA A 1044 -3.34 -10.37 32.06
C ALA A 1044 -4.81 -10.02 31.77
N ARG A 1045 -5.50 -9.47 32.78
CA ARG A 1045 -6.95 -9.19 32.77
C ARG A 1045 -7.31 -7.82 32.19
N THR A 1046 -6.32 -6.96 31.94
CA THR A 1046 -6.47 -5.63 31.34
C THR A 1046 -5.24 -5.31 30.49
N ILE A 1047 -5.33 -4.28 29.64
CA ILE A 1047 -4.17 -3.74 28.92
C ILE A 1047 -3.14 -3.17 29.91
N ASP A 1048 -3.61 -2.53 30.99
CA ASP A 1048 -2.78 -2.06 32.10
C ASP A 1048 -1.97 -3.20 32.76
N GLU A 1049 -2.62 -4.30 33.16
CA GLU A 1049 -1.91 -5.48 33.69
C GLU A 1049 -0.92 -6.05 32.67
N ALA A 1050 -1.24 -6.00 31.37
CA ALA A 1050 -0.31 -6.44 30.32
C ALA A 1050 0.94 -5.57 30.27
N ILE A 1051 0.80 -4.23 30.36
CA ILE A 1051 1.93 -3.29 30.44
C ILE A 1051 2.73 -3.53 31.72
N LEU A 1052 2.09 -3.70 32.88
CA LEU A 1052 2.78 -3.94 34.15
C LEU A 1052 3.53 -5.29 34.23
N TRP A 1053 3.22 -6.23 33.34
CA TRP A 1053 3.96 -7.48 33.16
C TRP A 1053 5.25 -7.35 32.31
N HIS A 1054 5.44 -6.24 31.60
CA HIS A 1054 6.62 -6.02 30.77
C HIS A 1054 7.89 -5.92 31.64
N GLY A 1055 8.83 -6.84 31.45
CA GLY A 1055 10.12 -6.86 32.13
C GLY A 1055 11.27 -7.00 31.14
N GLY A 1056 12.46 -7.34 31.64
CA GLY A 1056 13.66 -7.50 30.79
C GLY A 1056 13.98 -6.19 30.06
N GLU A 1057 14.08 -6.27 28.74
CA GLU A 1057 14.34 -5.11 27.85
C GLU A 1057 13.27 -4.01 28.03
N SER A 1058 12.02 -4.41 28.25
CA SER A 1058 10.86 -3.51 28.33
C SER A 1058 10.62 -2.88 29.73
N GLU A 1059 11.44 -3.22 30.73
CA GLU A 1059 11.29 -2.72 32.12
C GLU A 1059 11.40 -1.18 32.19
N ALA A 1060 12.24 -0.55 31.35
CA ALA A 1060 12.40 0.90 31.31
C ALA A 1060 11.11 1.63 30.89
N SER A 1061 10.38 1.08 29.91
CA SER A 1061 9.14 1.65 29.39
C SER A 1061 7.97 1.43 30.36
N LYS A 1062 7.92 0.28 31.03
CA LYS A 1062 7.02 0.03 32.18
C LYS A 1062 7.25 1.03 33.32
N VAL A 1063 8.49 1.26 33.75
CA VAL A 1063 8.77 2.21 34.85
C VAL A 1063 8.38 3.65 34.49
N LYS A 1064 8.49 4.04 33.21
CA LYS A 1064 7.97 5.33 32.73
C LYS A 1064 6.43 5.36 32.73
N TYR A 1065 5.76 4.26 32.36
CA TYR A 1065 4.30 4.11 32.46
C TYR A 1065 3.81 4.23 33.92
N GLU A 1066 4.43 3.52 34.87
CA GLU A 1066 4.14 3.61 36.31
C GLU A 1066 4.36 5.02 36.90
N ALA A 1067 5.08 5.90 36.19
CA ALA A 1067 5.36 7.28 36.57
C ALA A 1067 4.43 8.31 35.90
N LEU A 1068 3.51 7.89 35.02
CA LEU A 1068 2.50 8.76 34.42
C LEU A 1068 1.50 9.27 35.46
N SER A 1069 0.78 10.34 35.12
CA SER A 1069 -0.40 10.75 35.90
C SER A 1069 -1.62 9.91 35.51
N ASP A 1070 -2.62 9.78 36.39
CA ASP A 1070 -3.88 9.08 36.12
C ASP A 1070 -4.54 9.52 34.79
N ALA A 1071 -4.32 10.78 34.37
CA ALA A 1071 -4.84 11.33 33.12
C ALA A 1071 -4.02 10.92 31.88
N ASP A 1072 -2.70 10.85 32.02
CA ASP A 1072 -1.79 10.41 30.96
C ASP A 1072 -1.86 8.89 30.76
N GLU A 1073 -1.96 8.12 31.85
CA GLU A 1073 -2.25 6.68 31.83
C GLU A 1073 -3.57 6.41 31.10
N ALA A 1074 -4.64 7.12 31.47
CA ALA A 1074 -5.93 7.02 30.80
C ALA A 1074 -5.89 7.45 29.33
N ALA A 1075 -5.01 8.39 28.94
CA ALA A 1075 -4.80 8.76 27.55
C ALA A 1075 -4.10 7.65 26.76
N LEU A 1076 -3.02 7.06 27.29
CA LEU A 1076 -2.33 5.93 26.68
C LEU A 1076 -3.26 4.72 26.49
N ILE A 1077 -4.05 4.38 27.52
CA ILE A 1077 -5.03 3.30 27.45
C ILE A 1077 -6.17 3.62 26.47
N ALA A 1078 -6.55 4.89 26.30
CA ALA A 1078 -7.51 5.30 25.26
C ALA A 1078 -6.94 5.12 23.84
N PHE A 1079 -5.67 5.47 23.63
CA PHE A 1079 -4.96 5.20 22.37
C PHE A 1079 -4.89 3.70 22.07
N LEU A 1080 -4.47 2.86 23.01
CA LEU A 1080 -4.44 1.42 22.80
C LEU A 1080 -5.83 0.82 22.55
N LYS A 1081 -6.88 1.35 23.19
CA LYS A 1081 -8.28 0.99 22.89
C LYS A 1081 -8.79 1.52 21.55
N SER A 1082 -8.08 2.45 20.92
CA SER A 1082 -8.41 3.00 19.60
C SER A 1082 -7.94 2.11 18.44
N LEU A 1083 -6.94 1.25 18.68
CA LEU A 1083 -6.39 0.26 17.74
C LEU A 1083 -7.31 -0.96 17.60
#